data_AF-A0ABD5V1Z7-F1
#
_entry.id   AF-A0ABD5V1Z7-F1
#
_cell.length_a   1.000
_cell.length_b   1.000
_cell.length_c   1.000
_cell.angle_alpha   90.00
_cell.angle_beta   90.00
_cell.angle_gamma   90.00
#
_symmetry.space_group_name_H-M   'P 1'
#
loop_
_entity.id
_entity.type
_entity.pdbx_description
1 polymer ?
#
loop_
_entity_poly.entity_id
_entity_poly.type
_entity_poly.pdbx_seq_one_letter_code
_entity_poly.pdbx_strand_id
1 'polypeptide(L)'
;MQRHGSTGGSMGRRTYLTLGLAAVAGASVAPTPTRAQADDDPAPTDTEIGGGEEYDRHVSPDDADVVVSTAEELEAALAGGDVTIYVEDDATIDLSARRITIPGGVTLASGRGRDGSPGALITADRRASRLFQVYEDDVRITGLRFRGHRVGYHDPDGYVWDDASLAIRAYGDCEVDNCELYGWTHAGVGIGQHGSDPVDSAAHVHHCSFHDNMMEGLGYGVVVYRGDPLIEYNYFDRNRHSIAGGGQEGCSYEARYNIQGPTNLLFGFEMHSPGGERIDVHHNTFELVERRDGQATPAVAIRGVPSEGARVANNWFHNPTDPGDDRYLGDAPVVQYGGDVSGDGWNDVALSNNHYGPDEPEAGIGHPRGEVETAQLRVYVREAEDDEYVEGVTVSIEPHEGTPMDGYDGPYTAETVEGEEYFGTYALFEELPVGSYDLRATHPDYEVGVYEDLELDVSGRQPPIVLEPREGRTLTIADRGEPANYTFSVTGAVEPADGGDDEGDYEIDGSTVVGRLEDATDSFVYTGEIDLLDADAPVEVLLEGERAEVEPEPEPSPDPDPEDPELDGPVITLEGGSETDPTHYIIETGLGLEYADVEGATVDPGDGIVGTMAAGSLRGGRDAYRIPAGDTITGFIALGDVTVSIDGAELDDDEVVTYDD
;
A
#
# COMPACT_ATOMS: atom_id res chain seq x y z
N MET A 1 -42.11 -18.16 -53.40
CA MET A 1 -42.34 -17.31 -54.57
C MET A 1 -41.67 -15.97 -54.27
N GLN A 2 -40.57 -15.69 -54.98
CA GLN A 2 -39.79 -14.43 -55.05
C GLN A 2 -39.47 -13.68 -53.73
N ARG A 3 -38.24 -13.88 -53.23
CA ARG A 3 -37.50 -12.87 -52.46
C ARG A 3 -36.89 -11.87 -53.46
N HIS A 4 -37.14 -10.58 -53.28
CA HIS A 4 -36.37 -9.52 -53.92
C HIS A 4 -35.04 -9.37 -53.19
N GLY A 5 -33.94 -9.37 -53.95
CA GLY A 5 -32.61 -9.05 -53.46
C GLY A 5 -32.43 -7.55 -53.35
N SER A 6 -31.78 -7.12 -52.27
CA SER A 6 -31.04 -5.87 -52.21
C SER A 6 -29.57 -6.24 -52.12
N THR A 7 -28.83 -5.97 -53.19
CA THR A 7 -27.37 -6.02 -53.26
C THR A 7 -26.84 -4.71 -52.70
N GLY A 8 -26.56 -4.68 -51.40
CA GLY A 8 -25.65 -3.71 -50.79
C GLY A 8 -24.45 -4.49 -50.28
N GLY A 9 -23.33 -4.43 -51.00
CA GLY A 9 -22.08 -5.03 -50.53
C GLY A 9 -21.54 -4.18 -49.38
N SER A 10 -21.81 -4.57 -48.13
CA SER A 10 -21.02 -4.07 -47.02
C SER A 10 -19.67 -4.79 -47.06
N MET A 11 -18.59 -4.02 -47.03
CA MET A 11 -17.29 -4.57 -46.67
C MET A 11 -17.45 -5.25 -45.30
N GLY A 12 -16.99 -6.50 -45.17
CA GLY A 12 -17.07 -7.20 -43.88
C GLY A 12 -16.17 -6.52 -42.85
N ARG A 13 -16.57 -6.55 -41.57
CA ARG A 13 -15.80 -6.04 -40.40
C ARG A 13 -14.29 -6.33 -40.49
N ARG A 14 -13.94 -7.52 -40.98
CA ARG A 14 -12.57 -8.01 -41.19
C ARG A 14 -11.73 -7.22 -42.19
N THR A 15 -12.33 -6.56 -43.20
CA THR A 15 -11.60 -5.82 -44.24
C THR A 15 -11.27 -4.39 -43.81
N TYR A 16 -12.05 -3.81 -42.90
CA TYR A 16 -11.82 -2.44 -42.40
C TYR A 16 -10.72 -2.38 -41.32
N LEU A 17 -10.62 -3.39 -40.46
CA LEU A 17 -9.62 -3.43 -39.38
C LEU A 17 -8.17 -3.66 -39.86
N THR A 18 -7.99 -4.14 -41.10
CA THR A 18 -6.65 -4.43 -41.68
C THR A 18 -6.00 -3.23 -42.39
N LEU A 19 -6.72 -2.13 -42.61
CA LEU A 19 -6.21 -0.95 -43.31
C LEU A 19 -5.46 0.00 -42.36
N GLY A 20 -4.28 -0.42 -41.90
CA GLY A 20 -3.25 0.49 -41.39
C GLY A 20 -2.60 1.28 -42.53
N LEU A 21 -2.22 2.53 -42.26
CA LEU A 21 -1.71 3.56 -43.19
C LEU A 21 -0.93 3.01 -44.41
N ALA A 22 -1.43 3.32 -45.61
CA ALA A 22 -0.60 3.32 -46.83
C ALA A 22 -0.98 4.51 -47.70
N ALA A 23 -0.12 5.55 -47.70
CA ALA A 23 -0.19 6.62 -48.67
C ALA A 23 0.97 6.54 -49.68
N VAL A 24 0.57 6.54 -50.95
CA VAL A 24 1.30 6.82 -52.20
C VAL A 24 1.93 5.62 -52.95
N ALA A 25 1.65 5.64 -54.26
CA ALA A 25 1.60 4.56 -55.22
C ALA A 25 2.93 4.23 -55.94
N GLY A 26 3.05 2.99 -56.44
CA GLY A 26 3.92 2.69 -57.59
C GLY A 26 4.41 1.25 -57.75
N ALA A 27 3.77 0.53 -58.67
CA ALA A 27 4.24 -0.66 -59.42
C ALA A 27 4.69 -1.94 -58.66
N SER A 28 4.02 -3.03 -59.07
CA SER A 28 4.13 -4.42 -58.68
C SER A 28 5.53 -5.05 -58.67
N VAL A 29 5.95 -5.46 -57.47
CA VAL A 29 6.66 -6.71 -57.19
C VAL A 29 5.89 -7.34 -56.03
N ALA A 30 5.51 -8.62 -56.10
CA ALA A 30 4.84 -9.27 -54.98
C ALA A 30 5.79 -9.23 -53.78
N PRO A 31 5.46 -8.51 -52.69
CA PRO A 31 6.35 -8.46 -51.54
C PRO A 31 6.34 -9.85 -50.91
N THR A 32 7.52 -10.38 -50.61
CA THR A 32 7.66 -11.29 -49.47
C THR A 32 6.94 -10.63 -48.30
N PRO A 33 6.07 -11.30 -47.53
CA PRO A 33 5.37 -10.63 -46.45
C PRO A 33 6.41 -10.16 -45.44
N THR A 34 6.78 -8.88 -45.55
CA THR A 34 7.46 -8.14 -44.50
C THR A 34 6.46 -8.08 -43.37
N ARG A 35 6.88 -8.57 -42.20
CA ARG A 35 6.12 -8.42 -40.96
C ARG A 35 5.78 -6.93 -40.80
N ALA A 36 4.56 -6.64 -40.37
CA ALA A 36 4.21 -5.26 -40.02
C ALA A 36 5.27 -4.74 -39.04
N GLN A 37 5.82 -3.58 -39.34
CA GLN A 37 6.70 -2.86 -38.43
C GLN A 37 5.82 -1.98 -37.56
N ALA A 38 6.19 -1.81 -36.29
CA ALA A 38 5.57 -0.78 -35.48
C ALA A 38 6.02 0.57 -36.03
N ASP A 39 5.16 1.57 -35.87
CA ASP A 39 5.66 2.95 -35.95
C ASP A 39 6.59 3.19 -34.75
N ASP A 40 7.25 4.35 -34.72
CA ASP A 40 8.01 4.76 -33.53
C ASP A 40 7.11 4.78 -32.29
N ASP A 41 7.74 4.71 -31.10
CA ASP A 41 7.07 4.76 -29.81
C ASP A 41 6.09 5.95 -29.78
N PRO A 42 4.78 5.70 -29.57
CA PRO A 42 3.77 6.74 -29.62
C PRO A 42 3.66 7.57 -28.35
N ALA A 43 4.43 7.25 -27.30
CA ALA A 43 4.43 8.05 -26.07
C ALA A 43 4.79 9.52 -26.36
N PRO A 44 4.18 10.48 -25.65
CA PRO A 44 4.50 11.90 -25.83
C PRO A 44 5.97 12.15 -25.47
N THR A 45 6.63 13.04 -26.21
CA THR A 45 7.99 13.49 -25.92
C THR A 45 7.97 14.63 -24.90
N ASP A 46 9.11 14.91 -24.28
CA ASP A 46 9.28 16.03 -23.33
C ASP A 46 8.36 15.90 -22.09
N THR A 47 8.09 14.67 -21.68
CA THR A 47 7.37 14.29 -20.45
C THR A 47 7.87 12.93 -19.97
N GLU A 48 7.74 12.66 -18.67
CA GLU A 48 8.01 11.35 -18.08
C GLU A 48 6.97 10.28 -18.47
N ILE A 49 5.83 10.66 -19.07
CA ILE A 49 4.79 9.71 -19.48
C ILE A 49 5.30 8.69 -20.49
N GLY A 50 5.17 7.41 -20.12
CA GLY A 50 5.70 6.32 -20.91
C GLY A 50 7.23 6.20 -20.84
N GLY A 51 7.89 6.95 -19.95
CA GLY A 51 9.32 6.95 -19.70
C GLY A 51 10.10 7.70 -20.78
N GLY A 52 11.33 7.26 -21.05
CA GLY A 52 12.19 7.89 -22.04
C GLY A 52 13.07 8.97 -21.42
N GLU A 53 13.33 10.04 -22.18
CA GLU A 53 14.40 11.01 -21.86
C GLU A 53 14.15 11.81 -20.57
N GLU A 54 12.89 12.05 -20.21
CA GLU A 54 12.53 12.79 -19.00
C GLU A 54 12.34 11.89 -17.76
N TYR A 55 12.48 10.56 -17.91
CA TYR A 55 12.47 9.65 -16.76
C TYR A 55 13.79 9.75 -16.00
N ASP A 56 13.77 9.90 -14.69
CA ASP A 56 14.95 10.29 -13.91
C ASP A 56 15.63 9.13 -13.16
N ARG A 57 14.89 8.09 -12.76
CA ARG A 57 15.42 6.91 -12.05
C ARG A 57 16.17 5.92 -12.96
N HIS A 58 17.03 6.41 -13.85
CA HIS A 58 17.85 5.56 -14.69
C HIS A 58 18.88 4.75 -13.89
N VAL A 59 19.11 3.50 -14.29
CA VAL A 59 20.25 2.70 -13.80
C VAL A 59 21.47 3.00 -14.67
N SER A 60 22.61 3.34 -14.06
CA SER A 60 23.88 3.52 -14.77
C SER A 60 24.55 2.17 -15.04
N PRO A 61 25.17 1.94 -16.22
CA PRO A 61 26.01 0.75 -16.44
C PRO A 61 27.22 0.68 -15.51
N ASP A 62 27.68 1.83 -14.97
CA ASP A 62 28.79 1.88 -14.03
C ASP A 62 28.41 1.36 -12.62
N ASP A 63 27.11 1.39 -12.30
CA ASP A 63 26.56 0.89 -11.02
C ASP A 63 26.13 -0.58 -11.10
N ALA A 64 26.22 -1.20 -12.28
CA ALA A 64 25.81 -2.58 -12.49
C ALA A 64 26.91 -3.60 -12.16
N ASP A 65 26.52 -4.73 -11.59
CA ASP A 65 27.42 -5.85 -11.29
C ASP A 65 27.91 -6.57 -12.54
N VAL A 66 27.05 -6.62 -13.57
CA VAL A 66 27.35 -7.30 -14.84
C VAL A 66 26.69 -6.58 -16.01
N VAL A 67 27.46 -6.40 -17.08
CA VAL A 67 26.97 -5.89 -18.37
C VAL A 67 26.90 -7.03 -19.38
N VAL A 68 25.77 -7.17 -20.07
CA VAL A 68 25.49 -8.25 -21.03
C VAL A 68 25.00 -7.71 -22.37
N SER A 69 25.24 -8.45 -23.46
CA SER A 69 24.82 -8.04 -24.81
C SER A 69 24.16 -9.18 -25.61
N THR A 70 24.16 -10.40 -25.06
CA THR A 70 23.66 -11.61 -25.73
C THR A 70 22.71 -12.43 -24.86
N ALA A 71 21.92 -13.29 -25.49
CA ALA A 71 20.97 -14.16 -24.78
C ALA A 71 21.67 -15.10 -23.79
N GLU A 72 22.82 -15.66 -24.18
CA GLU A 72 23.60 -16.57 -23.34
C GLU A 72 24.24 -15.86 -22.13
N GLU A 73 24.70 -14.61 -22.31
CA GLU A 73 25.22 -13.80 -21.21
C GLU A 73 24.12 -13.41 -20.22
N LEU A 74 22.95 -12.99 -20.73
CA LEU A 74 21.78 -12.68 -19.91
C LEU A 74 21.35 -13.89 -19.07
N GLU A 75 21.21 -15.06 -19.69
CA GLU A 75 20.86 -16.30 -18.96
C GLU A 75 21.91 -16.70 -17.93
N ALA A 76 23.20 -16.47 -18.22
CA ALA A 76 24.27 -16.76 -17.28
C ALA A 76 24.28 -15.78 -16.10
N ALA A 77 24.01 -14.49 -16.36
CA ALA A 77 23.92 -13.45 -15.33
C ALA A 77 22.75 -13.69 -14.37
N LEU A 78 21.58 -14.05 -14.91
CA LEU A 78 20.40 -14.38 -14.12
C LEU A 78 20.58 -15.59 -13.19
N ALA A 79 21.57 -16.45 -13.42
CA ALA A 79 21.87 -17.56 -12.53
C ALA A 79 22.57 -17.13 -11.22
N GLY A 80 22.98 -15.87 -11.11
CA GLY A 80 23.62 -15.31 -9.91
C GLY A 80 22.67 -15.14 -8.72
N GLY A 81 21.42 -14.73 -8.98
CA GLY A 81 20.51 -14.18 -7.95
C GLY A 81 21.02 -12.84 -7.41
N ASP A 82 20.13 -12.01 -6.84
CA ASP A 82 20.45 -10.74 -6.16
C ASP A 82 21.58 -9.93 -6.83
N VAL A 83 21.27 -9.34 -7.99
CA VAL A 83 22.27 -8.75 -8.90
C VAL A 83 21.67 -7.67 -9.79
N THR A 84 22.43 -6.61 -10.05
CA THR A 84 22.12 -5.61 -11.08
C THR A 84 22.73 -6.01 -12.42
N ILE A 85 21.87 -6.39 -13.36
CA ILE A 85 22.23 -6.79 -14.73
C ILE A 85 21.92 -5.64 -15.68
N TYR A 86 22.94 -5.12 -16.34
CA TYR A 86 22.80 -4.10 -17.36
C TYR A 86 22.88 -4.70 -18.77
N VAL A 87 21.85 -4.51 -19.59
CA VAL A 87 21.88 -4.89 -21.01
C VAL A 87 22.36 -3.71 -21.83
N GLU A 88 23.41 -3.91 -22.63
CA GLU A 88 23.99 -2.86 -23.48
C GLU A 88 22.91 -2.15 -24.31
N ASP A 89 22.96 -0.81 -24.34
CA ASP A 89 21.94 0.08 -24.88
C ASP A 89 21.52 -0.21 -26.34
N ASP A 90 22.46 -0.67 -27.17
CA ASP A 90 22.23 -1.00 -28.58
C ASP A 90 22.05 -2.51 -28.83
N ALA A 91 22.03 -3.33 -27.79
CA ALA A 91 21.84 -4.76 -27.91
C ALA A 91 20.45 -5.10 -28.47
N THR A 92 20.42 -6.10 -29.34
CA THR A 92 19.18 -6.74 -29.78
C THR A 92 19.26 -8.23 -29.46
N ILE A 93 18.48 -8.67 -28.49
CA ILE A 93 18.51 -10.04 -27.97
C ILE A 93 17.24 -10.78 -28.40
N ASP A 94 17.40 -11.78 -29.27
CA ASP A 94 16.31 -12.67 -29.66
C ASP A 94 16.14 -13.81 -28.66
N LEU A 95 15.04 -13.77 -27.91
CA LEU A 95 14.64 -14.79 -26.95
C LEU A 95 13.51 -15.68 -27.50
N SER A 96 13.33 -15.74 -28.82
CA SER A 96 12.37 -16.64 -29.48
C SER A 96 12.45 -18.07 -28.96
N ALA A 97 11.30 -18.62 -28.60
CA ALA A 97 11.15 -19.98 -28.05
C ALA A 97 11.85 -20.22 -26.69
N ARG A 98 12.31 -19.18 -26.01
CA ARG A 98 12.79 -19.24 -24.63
C ARG A 98 11.69 -18.85 -23.65
N ARG A 99 11.91 -19.24 -22.40
CA ARG A 99 11.22 -18.73 -21.21
C ARG A 99 12.31 -18.43 -20.21
N ILE A 100 12.37 -17.21 -19.74
CA ILE A 100 13.41 -16.74 -18.86
C ILE A 100 12.75 -16.44 -17.52
N THR A 101 13.31 -16.99 -16.45
CA THR A 101 12.91 -16.68 -15.08
C THR A 101 13.86 -15.60 -14.56
N ILE A 102 13.30 -14.57 -13.95
CA ILE A 102 14.05 -13.54 -13.24
C ILE A 102 13.91 -13.89 -11.74
N PRO A 103 15.02 -14.23 -11.06
CA PRO A 103 15.02 -14.47 -9.61
C PRO A 103 14.70 -13.20 -8.82
N GLY A 104 14.30 -13.36 -7.56
CA GLY A 104 14.17 -12.25 -6.62
C GLY A 104 15.50 -11.50 -6.38
N GLY A 105 15.40 -10.22 -5.99
CA GLY A 105 16.54 -9.32 -5.79
C GLY A 105 17.22 -8.84 -7.09
N VAL A 106 16.67 -9.16 -8.26
CA VAL A 106 17.31 -8.81 -9.55
C VAL A 106 16.79 -7.49 -10.09
N THR A 107 17.73 -6.57 -10.36
CA THR A 107 17.48 -5.43 -11.25
C THR A 107 17.97 -5.76 -12.66
N LEU A 108 17.05 -5.83 -13.63
CA LEU A 108 17.36 -5.99 -15.04
C LEU A 108 17.14 -4.67 -15.79
N ALA A 109 18.22 -3.99 -16.15
CA ALA A 109 18.20 -2.63 -16.66
C ALA A 109 18.76 -2.49 -18.07
N SER A 110 18.34 -1.44 -18.78
CA SER A 110 19.04 -0.88 -19.95
C SER A 110 18.80 0.64 -20.04
N GLY A 111 19.31 1.31 -21.07
CA GLY A 111 19.48 2.75 -21.07
C GLY A 111 18.36 3.55 -21.74
N ARG A 112 17.15 3.04 -21.94
CA ARG A 112 16.09 3.81 -22.62
C ARG A 112 15.91 5.19 -21.97
N GLY A 113 16.03 6.25 -22.78
CA GLY A 113 15.97 7.64 -22.35
C GLY A 113 17.31 8.29 -22.00
N ARG A 114 18.27 7.52 -21.47
CA ARG A 114 19.55 8.08 -21.02
C ARG A 114 20.42 8.48 -22.22
N ASP A 115 20.83 9.74 -22.27
CA ASP A 115 21.66 10.29 -23.35
C ASP A 115 21.09 10.02 -24.77
N GLY A 116 19.76 9.98 -24.89
CA GLY A 116 19.06 9.66 -26.15
C GLY A 116 19.16 8.19 -26.58
N SER A 117 19.57 7.30 -25.68
CA SER A 117 19.58 5.86 -25.91
C SER A 117 18.15 5.33 -26.05
N PRO A 118 17.87 4.45 -27.02
CA PRO A 118 16.57 3.81 -27.12
C PRO A 118 16.43 2.62 -26.15
N GLY A 119 17.51 2.19 -25.48
CA GLY A 119 17.56 0.99 -24.66
C GLY A 119 17.58 -0.31 -25.47
N ALA A 120 18.02 -1.40 -24.83
CA ALA A 120 18.16 -2.70 -25.47
C ALA A 120 16.81 -3.23 -25.97
N LEU A 121 16.83 -3.91 -27.12
CA LEU A 121 15.64 -4.51 -27.73
C LEU A 121 15.61 -6.03 -27.48
N ILE A 122 14.67 -6.47 -26.65
CA ILE A 122 14.33 -7.88 -26.44
C ILE A 122 13.24 -8.29 -27.44
N THR A 123 13.51 -9.32 -28.26
CA THR A 123 12.55 -9.79 -29.28
C THR A 123 12.09 -11.21 -29.06
N ALA A 124 10.83 -11.48 -29.34
CA ALA A 124 10.29 -12.82 -29.54
C ALA A 124 9.61 -12.90 -30.91
N ASP A 125 10.27 -13.50 -31.91
CA ASP A 125 9.75 -13.62 -33.28
C ASP A 125 8.81 -14.83 -33.47
N ARG A 126 8.61 -15.61 -32.40
CA ARG A 126 7.61 -16.67 -32.31
C ARG A 126 6.84 -16.50 -31.01
N ARG A 127 5.62 -17.06 -30.97
CA ARG A 127 4.81 -17.10 -29.75
C ARG A 127 5.66 -17.57 -28.55
N ALA A 128 5.70 -16.74 -27.52
CA ALA A 128 6.21 -17.06 -26.20
C ALA A 128 5.06 -16.91 -25.21
N SER A 129 4.57 -18.02 -24.65
CA SER A 129 3.40 -17.98 -23.75
C SER A 129 3.55 -16.99 -22.58
N ARG A 130 4.79 -16.81 -22.11
CA ARG A 130 5.28 -15.87 -21.09
C ARG A 130 6.79 -15.81 -21.25
N LEU A 131 7.34 -14.68 -21.69
CA LEU A 131 8.75 -14.57 -22.04
C LEU A 131 9.62 -14.43 -20.78
N PHE A 132 9.41 -13.37 -20.00
CA PHE A 132 9.95 -13.20 -18.66
C PHE A 132 8.92 -13.63 -17.60
N GLN A 133 9.40 -14.25 -16.54
CA GLN A 133 8.60 -14.74 -15.42
C GLN A 133 9.30 -14.34 -14.12
N VAL A 134 8.63 -13.53 -13.32
CA VAL A 134 9.07 -13.09 -12.00
C VAL A 134 8.27 -13.89 -10.97
N TYR A 135 8.94 -14.71 -10.16
CA TYR A 135 8.28 -15.61 -9.20
C TYR A 135 8.44 -15.19 -7.74
N GLU A 136 9.45 -14.37 -7.48
CA GLU A 136 9.86 -13.91 -6.17
C GLU A 136 9.82 -12.37 -6.20
N ASP A 137 9.78 -11.78 -5.03
CA ASP A 137 9.66 -10.33 -4.87
C ASP A 137 11.00 -9.61 -5.10
N ASP A 138 10.99 -8.29 -4.97
CA ASP A 138 12.18 -7.44 -5.08
C ASP A 138 12.87 -7.55 -6.46
N VAL A 139 12.07 -7.47 -7.52
CA VAL A 139 12.57 -7.45 -8.90
C VAL A 139 12.26 -6.13 -9.55
N ARG A 140 13.24 -5.53 -10.25
CA ARG A 140 13.04 -4.35 -11.09
C ARG A 140 13.41 -4.62 -12.54
N ILE A 141 12.54 -4.26 -13.48
CA ILE A 141 12.77 -4.36 -14.94
C ILE A 141 12.64 -2.97 -15.54
N THR A 142 13.77 -2.37 -15.95
CA THR A 142 13.82 -0.96 -16.35
C THR A 142 14.53 -0.69 -17.67
N GLY A 143 14.05 0.31 -18.41
CA GLY A 143 14.79 0.91 -19.52
C GLY A 143 14.94 0.03 -20.76
N LEU A 144 14.07 -0.98 -20.91
CA LEU A 144 14.12 -2.00 -21.96
C LEU A 144 13.00 -1.83 -22.99
N ARG A 145 13.22 -2.37 -24.20
CA ARG A 145 12.19 -2.48 -25.23
C ARG A 145 11.85 -3.93 -25.51
N PHE A 146 10.56 -4.24 -25.61
CA PHE A 146 10.01 -5.57 -25.77
C PHE A 146 9.14 -5.68 -27.01
N ARG A 147 9.64 -6.39 -28.03
CA ARG A 147 8.88 -6.66 -29.25
C ARG A 147 8.39 -8.10 -29.32
N GLY A 148 7.09 -8.27 -29.20
CA GLY A 148 6.39 -9.53 -29.39
C GLY A 148 6.24 -9.96 -30.85
N HIS A 149 5.73 -11.18 -31.05
CA HIS A 149 5.77 -11.86 -32.34
C HIS A 149 4.81 -11.31 -33.42
N ARG A 150 3.87 -10.42 -33.07
CA ARG A 150 2.92 -9.82 -34.02
C ARG A 150 2.63 -8.37 -33.69
N VAL A 151 3.12 -7.48 -34.55
CA VAL A 151 2.76 -6.06 -34.51
C VAL A 151 1.52 -5.83 -35.37
N GLY A 152 0.63 -4.96 -34.91
CA GLY A 152 -0.57 -4.58 -35.63
C GLY A 152 -1.77 -5.48 -35.34
N TYR A 153 -2.90 -5.18 -35.99
CA TYR A 153 -4.14 -5.95 -35.81
C TYR A 153 -3.96 -7.42 -36.23
N HIS A 154 -4.37 -8.33 -35.35
CA HIS A 154 -4.34 -9.77 -35.60
C HIS A 154 -5.65 -10.45 -35.18
N ASP A 155 -6.35 -11.10 -36.12
CA ASP A 155 -7.47 -12.02 -35.84
C ASP A 155 -6.95 -13.47 -36.00
N PRO A 156 -6.79 -14.25 -34.91
CA PRO A 156 -6.29 -15.62 -34.99
C PRO A 156 -7.32 -16.58 -35.59
N ASP A 157 -6.86 -17.49 -36.45
CA ASP A 157 -7.70 -18.57 -36.97
C ASP A 157 -7.82 -19.68 -35.90
N GLY A 158 -8.92 -19.70 -35.15
CA GLY A 158 -9.22 -20.79 -34.21
C GLY A 158 -9.31 -20.34 -32.75
N TYR A 159 -8.69 -21.09 -31.84
CA TYR A 159 -8.77 -20.79 -30.41
C TYR A 159 -7.73 -19.73 -30.04
N VAL A 160 -8.18 -18.58 -29.53
CA VAL A 160 -7.33 -17.40 -29.28
C VAL A 160 -6.07 -17.68 -28.43
N TRP A 161 -6.12 -18.67 -27.53
CA TRP A 161 -5.02 -19.00 -26.64
C TRP A 161 -3.85 -19.73 -27.34
N ASP A 162 -4.10 -20.29 -28.53
CA ASP A 162 -3.05 -20.92 -29.35
C ASP A 162 -2.04 -19.88 -29.87
N ASP A 163 -2.46 -18.61 -29.99
CA ASP A 163 -1.62 -17.47 -30.40
C ASP A 163 -1.19 -16.59 -29.21
N ALA A 164 -1.63 -16.87 -27.97
CA ALA A 164 -1.34 -16.02 -26.81
C ALA A 164 0.16 -15.91 -26.50
N SER A 165 0.70 -14.68 -26.50
CA SER A 165 2.09 -14.35 -26.23
C SER A 165 2.20 -13.16 -25.30
N LEU A 166 3.00 -13.26 -24.24
CA LEU A 166 3.08 -12.27 -23.16
C LEU A 166 4.54 -11.95 -22.82
N ALA A 167 4.87 -10.67 -22.63
CA ALA A 167 6.25 -10.22 -22.41
C ALA A 167 6.72 -10.55 -20.99
N ILE A 168 6.06 -9.98 -19.99
CA ILE A 168 6.45 -10.10 -18.57
C ILE A 168 5.28 -10.66 -17.78
N ARG A 169 5.50 -11.77 -17.08
CA ARG A 169 4.55 -12.34 -16.12
C ARG A 169 5.06 -12.12 -14.70
N ALA A 170 4.40 -11.23 -13.95
CA ALA A 170 4.66 -10.96 -12.55
C ALA A 170 3.81 -11.90 -11.68
N TYR A 171 4.46 -12.84 -11.00
CA TYR A 171 3.84 -13.65 -9.95
C TYR A 171 4.21 -13.14 -8.56
N GLY A 172 5.44 -12.68 -8.35
CA GLY A 172 5.84 -11.92 -7.16
C GLY A 172 5.75 -10.41 -7.40
N ASP A 173 6.06 -9.66 -6.36
CA ASP A 173 6.05 -8.20 -6.37
C ASP A 173 7.27 -7.67 -7.11
N CYS A 174 7.01 -6.87 -8.15
CA CYS A 174 8.06 -6.33 -8.99
C CYS A 174 7.73 -4.94 -9.50
N GLU A 175 8.78 -4.18 -9.79
CA GLU A 175 8.71 -2.91 -10.49
C GLU A 175 9.01 -3.10 -11.98
N VAL A 176 8.13 -2.60 -12.84
CA VAL A 176 8.35 -2.55 -14.29
C VAL A 176 8.23 -1.10 -14.72
N ASP A 177 9.36 -0.49 -15.05
CA ASP A 177 9.47 0.94 -15.29
C ASP A 177 10.21 1.30 -16.57
N ASN A 178 9.92 2.48 -17.14
CA ASN A 178 10.66 3.02 -18.29
C ASN A 178 10.84 2.04 -19.48
N CYS A 179 9.86 1.16 -19.70
CA CYS A 179 9.91 0.14 -20.74
C CYS A 179 8.97 0.46 -21.93
N GLU A 180 9.35 0.03 -23.13
CA GLU A 180 8.46 0.03 -24.32
C GLU A 180 7.99 -1.41 -24.60
N LEU A 181 6.69 -1.67 -24.65
CA LEU A 181 6.13 -3.02 -24.82
C LEU A 181 5.11 -3.07 -25.95
N TYR A 182 5.46 -3.77 -27.04
CA TYR A 182 4.61 -3.83 -28.21
C TYR A 182 4.61 -5.15 -28.98
N GLY A 183 3.52 -5.38 -29.71
CA GLY A 183 3.35 -6.55 -30.57
C GLY A 183 3.11 -7.87 -29.82
N TRP A 184 2.58 -7.79 -28.61
CA TRP A 184 2.20 -8.92 -27.77
C TRP A 184 0.74 -9.28 -28.00
N THR A 185 0.50 -10.52 -28.41
CA THR A 185 -0.85 -10.99 -28.74
C THR A 185 -1.70 -11.28 -27.50
N HIS A 186 -1.07 -11.50 -26.35
CA HIS A 186 -1.78 -11.65 -25.09
C HIS A 186 -1.73 -10.38 -24.26
N ALA A 187 -0.55 -10.02 -23.74
CA ALA A 187 -0.34 -8.82 -22.95
C ALA A 187 1.12 -8.35 -23.00
N GLY A 188 1.39 -7.06 -22.79
CA GLY A 188 2.74 -6.60 -22.43
C GLY A 188 3.13 -7.17 -21.07
N VAL A 189 2.40 -6.79 -20.02
CA VAL A 189 2.56 -7.29 -18.66
C VAL A 189 1.32 -8.06 -18.21
N GLY A 190 1.50 -9.19 -17.53
CA GLY A 190 0.42 -9.87 -16.83
C GLY A 190 0.75 -10.11 -15.36
N ILE A 191 -0.21 -9.92 -14.48
CA ILE A 191 0.00 -9.82 -13.02
C ILE A 191 -0.82 -10.89 -12.29
N GLY A 192 -0.18 -11.56 -11.34
CA GLY A 192 -0.74 -12.62 -10.51
C GLY A 192 -1.25 -13.82 -11.30
N GLN A 193 -1.99 -14.70 -10.64
CA GLN A 193 -2.60 -15.88 -11.26
C GLN A 193 -3.80 -16.38 -10.45
N HIS A 194 -4.87 -16.74 -11.17
CA HIS A 194 -5.89 -17.66 -10.64
C HIS A 194 -5.58 -19.12 -11.00
N GLY A 195 -6.17 -20.05 -10.26
CA GLY A 195 -6.14 -21.47 -10.60
C GLY A 195 -6.12 -22.34 -9.35
N SER A 196 -5.53 -23.52 -9.46
CA SER A 196 -5.32 -24.43 -8.32
C SER A 196 -4.23 -23.95 -7.35
N ASP A 197 -3.45 -22.95 -7.77
CA ASP A 197 -2.33 -22.37 -7.05
C ASP A 197 -2.39 -20.86 -7.33
N PRO A 198 -3.28 -20.14 -6.62
CA PRO A 198 -3.47 -18.71 -6.83
C PRO A 198 -2.28 -17.95 -6.24
N VAL A 199 -1.85 -16.89 -6.93
CA VAL A 199 -0.72 -16.05 -6.50
C VAL A 199 -1.11 -14.60 -6.72
N ASP A 200 -0.96 -13.80 -5.67
CA ASP A 200 -1.14 -12.34 -5.70
C ASP A 200 0.17 -11.66 -6.04
N SER A 201 0.06 -10.52 -6.70
CA SER A 201 1.21 -9.67 -6.99
C SER A 201 0.76 -8.22 -6.88
N ALA A 202 1.48 -7.47 -6.07
CA ALA A 202 1.40 -6.04 -5.86
C ALA A 202 2.30 -5.27 -6.85
N ALA A 203 2.59 -5.85 -8.03
CA ALA A 203 3.48 -5.24 -9.02
C ALA A 203 3.19 -3.77 -9.29
N HIS A 204 4.27 -2.99 -9.41
CA HIS A 204 4.24 -1.59 -9.77
C HIS A 204 4.63 -1.42 -11.24
N VAL A 205 3.69 -0.99 -12.08
CA VAL A 205 3.92 -0.83 -13.53
C VAL A 205 3.79 0.64 -13.87
N HIS A 206 4.91 1.30 -14.19
CA HIS A 206 4.88 2.74 -14.38
C HIS A 206 5.84 3.28 -15.42
N HIS A 207 5.58 4.49 -15.93
CA HIS A 207 6.45 5.13 -16.93
C HIS A 207 6.75 4.21 -18.13
N CYS A 208 5.81 3.35 -18.52
CA CYS A 208 5.98 2.43 -19.64
C CYS A 208 5.09 2.84 -20.83
N SER A 209 5.59 2.62 -22.04
CA SER A 209 4.81 2.77 -23.27
C SER A 209 4.30 1.41 -23.74
N PHE A 210 2.98 1.25 -23.80
CA PHE A 210 2.31 0.03 -24.24
C PHE A 210 1.56 0.28 -25.54
N HIS A 211 1.98 -0.38 -26.62
CA HIS A 211 1.29 -0.19 -27.89
C HIS A 211 1.28 -1.37 -28.84
N ASP A 212 0.42 -1.29 -29.85
CA ASP A 212 0.29 -2.28 -30.92
C ASP A 212 0.01 -3.73 -30.45
N ASN A 213 -0.57 -3.89 -29.26
CA ASN A 213 -1.02 -5.16 -28.71
C ASN A 213 -2.45 -5.47 -29.18
N MET A 214 -2.67 -5.64 -30.48
CA MET A 214 -4.01 -5.63 -31.11
C MET A 214 -4.50 -7.01 -31.59
N MET A 215 -4.45 -8.03 -30.74
CA MET A 215 -5.06 -9.32 -31.10
C MET A 215 -6.56 -9.35 -30.77
N GLU A 216 -7.40 -9.78 -31.70
CA GLU A 216 -8.80 -10.08 -31.46
C GLU A 216 -8.94 -11.14 -30.34
N GLY A 217 -9.79 -10.86 -29.35
CA GLY A 217 -10.04 -11.74 -28.21
C GLY A 217 -9.05 -11.62 -27.04
N LEU A 218 -7.81 -11.15 -27.25
CA LEU A 218 -6.83 -10.83 -26.18
C LEU A 218 -6.25 -9.42 -26.42
N GLY A 219 -4.93 -9.20 -26.36
CA GLY A 219 -4.28 -7.94 -26.73
C GLY A 219 -4.33 -6.84 -25.66
N TYR A 220 -3.72 -7.10 -24.52
CA TYR A 220 -3.70 -6.19 -23.37
C TYR A 220 -2.38 -5.38 -23.32
N GLY A 221 -2.40 -4.15 -22.81
CA GLY A 221 -1.17 -3.50 -22.33
C GLY A 221 -0.71 -4.21 -21.05
N VAL A 222 -1.54 -4.05 -20.01
CA VAL A 222 -1.45 -4.74 -18.72
C VAL A 222 -2.71 -5.60 -18.52
N VAL A 223 -2.54 -6.82 -18.01
CA VAL A 223 -3.65 -7.67 -17.55
C VAL A 223 -3.44 -8.12 -16.11
N VAL A 224 -4.40 -7.83 -15.25
CA VAL A 224 -4.41 -8.29 -13.86
C VAL A 224 -5.26 -9.54 -13.77
N TYR A 225 -4.67 -10.63 -13.31
CA TYR A 225 -5.45 -11.82 -12.95
C TYR A 225 -5.78 -11.79 -11.47
N ARG A 226 -4.79 -11.60 -10.61
CA ARG A 226 -4.95 -11.58 -9.17
C ARG A 226 -3.89 -10.65 -8.57
N GLY A 227 -4.07 -10.19 -7.34
CA GLY A 227 -3.31 -9.10 -6.72
C GLY A 227 -3.96 -7.74 -6.93
N ASP A 228 -3.28 -6.71 -6.46
CA ASP A 228 -3.79 -5.33 -6.45
C ASP A 228 -2.77 -4.33 -7.02
N PRO A 229 -2.22 -4.51 -8.23
CA PRO A 229 -1.12 -3.69 -8.74
C PRO A 229 -1.44 -2.18 -8.80
N LEU A 230 -0.39 -1.36 -8.69
CA LEU A 230 -0.45 0.05 -9.07
C LEU A 230 0.07 0.21 -10.50
N ILE A 231 -0.70 0.93 -11.31
CA ILE A 231 -0.42 1.18 -12.72
C ILE A 231 -0.47 2.69 -12.94
N GLU A 232 0.69 3.35 -13.09
CA GLU A 232 0.74 4.82 -13.19
C GLU A 232 1.75 5.40 -14.18
N TYR A 233 1.56 6.65 -14.62
CA TYR A 233 2.46 7.33 -15.57
C TYR A 233 2.73 6.57 -16.89
N ASN A 234 1.88 5.61 -17.24
CA ASN A 234 2.03 4.85 -18.48
C ASN A 234 1.35 5.57 -19.64
N TYR A 235 1.91 5.37 -20.84
CA TYR A 235 1.24 5.69 -22.08
C TYR A 235 0.68 4.42 -22.72
N PHE A 236 -0.61 4.43 -23.07
CA PHE A 236 -1.24 3.33 -23.78
C PHE A 236 -1.87 3.79 -25.08
N ASP A 237 -1.52 3.14 -26.19
CA ASP A 237 -2.23 3.36 -27.46
C ASP A 237 -2.22 2.12 -28.34
N ARG A 238 -3.16 1.99 -29.29
CA ARG A 238 -3.21 0.84 -30.20
C ARG A 238 -3.18 -0.51 -29.45
N ASN A 239 -3.84 -0.63 -28.31
CA ASN A 239 -4.08 -1.91 -27.64
C ASN A 239 -5.51 -2.39 -27.93
N ARG A 240 -5.83 -3.67 -27.71
CA ARG A 240 -7.25 -4.08 -27.66
C ARG A 240 -7.91 -3.63 -26.36
N HIS A 241 -7.20 -3.81 -25.25
CA HIS A 241 -7.46 -3.10 -24.00
C HIS A 241 -6.14 -2.62 -23.45
N SER A 242 -6.11 -1.45 -22.83
CA SER A 242 -4.88 -0.97 -22.21
C SER A 242 -4.66 -1.63 -20.87
N ILE A 243 -5.67 -1.62 -20.00
CA ILE A 243 -5.68 -2.35 -18.73
C ILE A 243 -6.88 -3.30 -18.75
N ALA A 244 -6.67 -4.55 -18.37
CA ALA A 244 -7.75 -5.53 -18.23
C ALA A 244 -7.64 -6.26 -16.89
N GLY A 245 -8.74 -6.38 -16.14
CA GLY A 245 -8.85 -7.22 -14.96
C GLY A 245 -9.58 -8.53 -15.25
N GLY A 246 -9.10 -9.63 -14.67
CA GLY A 246 -9.67 -10.98 -14.82
C GLY A 246 -11.05 -11.11 -14.18
N GLY A 247 -11.36 -10.27 -13.19
CA GLY A 247 -12.68 -10.10 -12.62
C GLY A 247 -13.09 -11.12 -11.58
N GLN A 248 -12.26 -12.13 -11.27
CA GLN A 248 -12.54 -13.05 -10.16
C GLN A 248 -12.02 -12.46 -8.83
N GLU A 249 -12.33 -13.15 -7.74
CA GLU A 249 -11.79 -12.92 -6.40
C GLU A 249 -10.25 -12.84 -6.40
N GLY A 250 -9.71 -11.88 -5.67
CA GLY A 250 -8.32 -11.47 -5.63
C GLY A 250 -7.92 -10.50 -6.74
N CYS A 251 -8.82 -10.07 -7.64
CA CYS A 251 -8.47 -9.20 -8.77
C CYS A 251 -8.83 -7.74 -8.47
N SER A 252 -7.82 -6.96 -8.11
CA SER A 252 -7.91 -5.53 -7.82
C SER A 252 -6.92 -4.73 -8.68
N TYR A 253 -7.07 -3.41 -8.78
CA TYR A 253 -5.99 -2.52 -9.23
C TYR A 253 -6.27 -1.05 -8.90
N GLU A 254 -5.19 -0.28 -8.79
CA GLU A 254 -5.20 1.18 -8.89
C GLU A 254 -4.56 1.61 -10.21
N ALA A 255 -5.28 2.43 -10.97
CA ALA A 255 -4.79 3.04 -12.18
C ALA A 255 -4.89 4.55 -12.05
N ARG A 256 -3.75 5.23 -12.01
CA ARG A 256 -3.70 6.70 -11.91
C ARG A 256 -2.64 7.32 -12.79
N TYR A 257 -2.83 8.59 -13.16
CA TYR A 257 -1.81 9.32 -13.92
C TYR A 257 -1.41 8.66 -15.24
N ASN A 258 -2.26 7.81 -15.83
CA ASN A 258 -1.99 7.22 -17.14
C ASN A 258 -2.61 8.06 -18.25
N ILE A 259 -1.99 8.01 -19.43
CA ILE A 259 -2.59 8.54 -20.66
C ILE A 259 -3.03 7.37 -21.54
N GLN A 260 -4.35 7.26 -21.74
CA GLN A 260 -4.93 6.45 -22.79
C GLN A 260 -5.04 7.29 -24.06
N GLY A 261 -4.17 6.98 -25.03
CA GLY A 261 -4.18 7.58 -26.36
C GLY A 261 -5.43 7.22 -27.19
N PRO A 262 -5.60 7.84 -28.37
CA PRO A 262 -6.91 7.91 -29.02
C PRO A 262 -7.22 6.73 -29.95
N THR A 263 -6.30 5.79 -30.18
CA THR A 263 -6.40 4.83 -31.30
C THR A 263 -6.51 3.36 -30.92
N ASN A 264 -6.88 3.08 -29.65
CA ASN A 264 -7.21 1.73 -29.18
C ASN A 264 -8.28 1.03 -30.03
N LEU A 265 -8.21 -0.29 -30.06
CA LEU A 265 -9.12 -1.12 -30.84
C LEU A 265 -10.46 -1.34 -30.14
N LEU A 266 -10.51 -1.42 -28.80
CA LEU A 266 -11.74 -1.66 -28.06
C LEU A 266 -11.88 -0.75 -26.83
N PHE A 267 -11.38 -1.15 -25.66
CA PHE A 267 -11.56 -0.40 -24.42
C PHE A 267 -10.26 0.28 -23.98
N GLY A 268 -10.39 1.29 -23.13
CA GLY A 268 -9.26 1.76 -22.33
C GLY A 268 -8.98 0.73 -21.23
N PHE A 269 -9.69 0.84 -20.12
CA PHE A 269 -9.60 -0.03 -18.95
C PHE A 269 -10.88 -0.87 -18.83
N GLU A 270 -10.76 -2.18 -18.69
CA GLU A 270 -11.90 -3.08 -18.49
C GLU A 270 -11.68 -4.01 -17.27
N MET A 271 -12.65 -4.10 -16.38
CA MET A 271 -12.76 -5.22 -15.44
C MET A 271 -13.74 -6.26 -15.97
N HIS A 272 -13.31 -7.51 -16.09
CA HIS A 272 -14.19 -8.60 -16.51
C HIS A 272 -15.16 -9.06 -15.41
N SER A 273 -16.09 -9.93 -15.81
CA SER A 273 -17.04 -10.57 -14.89
C SER A 273 -16.38 -11.68 -14.07
N PRO A 274 -16.74 -11.83 -12.79
CA PRO A 274 -17.88 -11.21 -12.07
C PRO A 274 -17.75 -9.77 -11.54
N GLY A 275 -16.60 -9.10 -11.63
CA GLY A 275 -16.46 -7.70 -11.22
C GLY A 275 -15.20 -7.37 -10.44
N GLY A 276 -14.38 -8.39 -10.11
CA GLY A 276 -13.18 -8.22 -9.28
C GLY A 276 -13.54 -7.87 -7.83
N GLU A 277 -12.53 -7.40 -7.10
CA GLU A 277 -12.67 -6.90 -5.73
C GLU A 277 -12.70 -5.38 -5.73
N ARG A 278 -11.53 -4.73 -5.88
CA ARG A 278 -11.36 -3.28 -5.87
C ARG A 278 -10.97 -2.76 -7.26
N ILE A 279 -11.59 -1.67 -7.68
CA ILE A 279 -11.18 -0.94 -8.90
C ILE A 279 -11.02 0.52 -8.53
N ASP A 280 -9.82 1.09 -8.62
CA ASP A 280 -9.64 2.53 -8.48
C ASP A 280 -9.02 3.13 -9.73
N VAL A 281 -9.79 3.96 -10.43
CA VAL A 281 -9.37 4.63 -11.65
C VAL A 281 -9.48 6.12 -11.41
N HIS A 282 -8.35 6.79 -11.18
CA HIS A 282 -8.37 8.23 -10.91
C HIS A 282 -7.28 9.04 -11.55
N HIS A 283 -7.55 10.30 -11.85
CA HIS A 283 -6.55 11.22 -12.39
C HIS A 283 -5.87 10.71 -13.67
N ASN A 284 -6.56 9.90 -14.48
CA ASN A 284 -6.08 9.50 -15.80
C ASN A 284 -6.62 10.44 -16.87
N THR A 285 -5.94 10.51 -18.00
CA THR A 285 -6.41 11.20 -19.20
C THR A 285 -6.79 10.17 -20.27
N PHE A 286 -8.05 10.21 -20.71
CA PHE A 286 -8.60 9.34 -21.74
C PHE A 286 -8.93 10.12 -23.01
N GLU A 287 -8.01 10.07 -23.96
CA GLU A 287 -8.21 10.64 -25.31
C GLU A 287 -9.05 9.72 -26.21
N LEU A 288 -9.22 8.46 -25.81
CA LEU A 288 -10.04 7.47 -26.49
C LEU A 288 -11.52 7.86 -26.46
N VAL A 289 -12.07 8.21 -27.63
CA VAL A 289 -13.50 8.51 -27.80
C VAL A 289 -14.20 7.46 -28.66
N GLU A 290 -13.55 7.04 -29.74
CA GLU A 290 -14.11 6.12 -30.72
C GLU A 290 -13.15 4.97 -31.02
N ARG A 291 -13.72 3.81 -31.31
CA ARG A 291 -12.99 2.70 -31.93
C ARG A 291 -12.62 3.04 -33.36
N ARG A 292 -11.67 2.28 -33.92
CA ARG A 292 -11.26 2.38 -35.34
C ARG A 292 -12.42 2.26 -36.35
N ASP A 293 -13.55 1.68 -35.98
CA ASP A 293 -14.75 1.60 -36.83
C ASP A 293 -15.70 2.81 -36.70
N GLY A 294 -15.31 3.85 -35.96
CA GLY A 294 -16.06 5.09 -35.76
C GLY A 294 -17.26 4.93 -34.84
N GLN A 295 -17.25 3.92 -33.98
CA GLN A 295 -18.25 3.74 -32.93
C GLN A 295 -17.67 4.21 -31.61
N ALA A 296 -18.48 4.93 -30.81
CA ALA A 296 -18.11 5.26 -29.45
C ALA A 296 -17.71 4.01 -28.67
N THR A 297 -16.81 4.21 -27.71
CA THR A 297 -16.28 3.12 -26.92
C THR A 297 -16.05 3.55 -25.48
N PRO A 298 -16.31 2.67 -24.51
CA PRO A 298 -15.95 2.91 -23.13
C PRO A 298 -14.44 3.08 -22.97
N ALA A 299 -14.07 4.14 -22.27
CA ALA A 299 -12.75 4.33 -21.70
C ALA A 299 -12.59 3.49 -20.43
N VAL A 300 -13.64 3.37 -19.62
CA VAL A 300 -13.72 2.50 -18.43
C VAL A 300 -14.95 1.61 -18.52
N ALA A 301 -14.75 0.30 -18.44
CA ALA A 301 -15.80 -0.72 -18.51
C ALA A 301 -15.73 -1.66 -17.32
N ILE A 302 -16.79 -1.72 -16.50
CA ILE A 302 -16.86 -2.62 -15.34
C ILE A 302 -17.91 -3.70 -15.62
N ARG A 303 -17.47 -4.94 -15.78
CA ARG A 303 -18.37 -6.04 -16.13
C ARG A 303 -18.82 -6.84 -14.90
N GLY A 304 -19.71 -6.30 -14.09
CA GLY A 304 -20.25 -7.00 -12.92
C GLY A 304 -20.32 -6.11 -11.71
N VAL A 305 -20.39 -6.70 -10.52
CA VAL A 305 -20.42 -5.96 -9.24
C VAL A 305 -19.12 -6.27 -8.51
N PRO A 306 -18.20 -5.29 -8.40
CA PRO A 306 -16.98 -5.43 -7.59
C PRO A 306 -17.34 -5.71 -6.13
N SER A 307 -16.67 -6.68 -5.49
CA SER A 307 -17.04 -7.09 -4.12
C SER A 307 -16.59 -6.12 -3.03
N GLU A 308 -15.52 -5.36 -3.29
CA GLU A 308 -15.06 -4.29 -2.41
C GLU A 308 -15.51 -2.94 -2.97
N GLY A 309 -15.58 -2.80 -4.29
CA GLY A 309 -16.23 -1.70 -5.00
C GLY A 309 -15.36 -1.08 -6.09
N ALA A 310 -15.90 -0.13 -6.87
CA ALA A 310 -15.17 0.57 -7.91
C ALA A 310 -15.30 2.10 -7.85
N ARG A 311 -14.21 2.81 -8.03
CA ARG A 311 -14.14 4.27 -8.07
C ARG A 311 -13.61 4.71 -9.42
N VAL A 312 -14.30 5.68 -10.00
CA VAL A 312 -13.85 6.39 -11.20
C VAL A 312 -13.91 7.87 -10.88
N ALA A 313 -12.78 8.50 -10.57
CA ALA A 313 -12.77 9.88 -10.10
C ALA A 313 -11.65 10.76 -10.63
N ASN A 314 -11.89 12.07 -10.72
CA ASN A 314 -10.87 13.05 -11.15
C ASN A 314 -10.21 12.71 -12.50
N ASN A 315 -10.86 11.92 -13.37
CA ASN A 315 -10.33 11.60 -14.70
C ASN A 315 -10.77 12.64 -15.71
N TRP A 316 -9.96 12.82 -16.75
CA TRP A 316 -10.32 13.62 -17.91
C TRP A 316 -10.69 12.71 -19.08
N PHE A 317 -11.98 12.63 -19.39
CA PHE A 317 -12.48 11.94 -20.57
C PHE A 317 -12.68 12.94 -21.71
N HIS A 318 -12.00 12.78 -22.84
CA HIS A 318 -12.26 13.61 -24.03
C HIS A 318 -13.66 13.36 -24.61
N ASN A 319 -14.28 12.24 -24.26
CA ASN A 319 -15.67 11.96 -24.58
C ASN A 319 -16.60 12.91 -23.79
N PRO A 320 -17.45 13.71 -24.46
CA PRO A 320 -18.30 14.71 -23.81
C PRO A 320 -19.56 14.12 -23.14
N THR A 321 -19.78 12.81 -23.19
CA THR A 321 -20.98 12.16 -22.69
C THR A 321 -20.83 11.87 -21.20
N ASP A 322 -21.45 12.69 -20.35
CA ASP A 322 -21.56 12.42 -18.91
C ASP A 322 -22.61 11.32 -18.65
N PRO A 323 -22.23 10.16 -18.07
CA PRO A 323 -23.16 9.09 -17.74
C PRO A 323 -24.15 9.44 -16.62
N GLY A 324 -23.82 10.38 -15.72
CA GLY A 324 -24.60 10.64 -14.51
C GLY A 324 -24.94 9.35 -13.75
N ASP A 325 -26.22 9.17 -13.43
CA ASP A 325 -26.72 7.97 -12.73
C ASP A 325 -27.00 6.78 -13.66
N ASP A 326 -26.86 6.92 -14.99
CA ASP A 326 -27.14 5.85 -15.97
C ASP A 326 -25.88 5.06 -16.28
N ARG A 327 -25.73 3.93 -15.59
CA ARG A 327 -24.58 3.03 -15.72
C ARG A 327 -24.38 2.42 -17.12
N TYR A 328 -25.37 2.52 -18.00
CA TYR A 328 -25.31 1.94 -19.34
C TYR A 328 -25.82 2.92 -20.41
N LEU A 329 -25.54 4.21 -20.20
CA LEU A 329 -25.83 5.25 -21.16
C LEU A 329 -25.08 5.00 -22.48
N GLY A 330 -25.80 5.07 -23.60
CA GLY A 330 -25.20 4.92 -24.92
C GLY A 330 -24.10 5.96 -25.16
N ASP A 331 -22.98 5.52 -25.71
CA ASP A 331 -21.80 6.34 -26.05
C ASP A 331 -21.05 6.94 -24.84
N ALA A 332 -21.43 6.61 -23.60
CA ALA A 332 -20.71 7.06 -22.41
C ALA A 332 -19.30 6.44 -22.31
N PRO A 333 -18.31 7.17 -21.76
CA PRO A 333 -16.96 6.68 -21.57
C PRO A 333 -16.84 5.73 -20.37
N VAL A 334 -17.75 5.80 -19.41
CA VAL A 334 -17.80 4.91 -18.24
C VAL A 334 -19.09 4.09 -18.30
N VAL A 335 -18.98 2.77 -18.20
CA VAL A 335 -20.15 1.88 -18.21
C VAL A 335 -20.00 0.73 -17.20
N GLN A 336 -21.12 0.28 -16.63
CA GLN A 336 -21.21 -0.95 -15.86
C GLN A 336 -22.29 -1.88 -16.43
N TYR A 337 -21.93 -3.12 -16.73
CA TYR A 337 -22.81 -4.10 -17.37
C TYR A 337 -22.48 -5.53 -16.94
N GLY A 338 -23.37 -6.50 -17.16
CA GLY A 338 -23.13 -7.89 -16.75
C GLY A 338 -24.40 -8.58 -16.28
N GLY A 339 -24.35 -9.89 -16.09
CA GLY A 339 -25.50 -10.69 -15.65
C GLY A 339 -25.89 -10.44 -14.18
N ASP A 340 -24.90 -10.08 -13.36
CA ASP A 340 -25.06 -9.89 -11.92
C ASP A 340 -25.44 -8.46 -11.53
N VAL A 341 -25.40 -7.53 -12.49
CA VAL A 341 -25.74 -6.11 -12.27
C VAL A 341 -27.24 -5.88 -12.50
N SER A 342 -27.92 -5.23 -11.56
CA SER A 342 -29.38 -5.08 -11.57
C SER A 342 -29.82 -3.61 -11.50
N GLY A 343 -31.02 -3.32 -12.02
CA GLY A 343 -31.54 -1.95 -12.05
C GLY A 343 -30.83 -1.04 -13.06
N ASP A 344 -31.19 0.25 -13.04
CA ASP A 344 -30.72 1.25 -14.01
C ASP A 344 -29.58 2.13 -13.46
N GLY A 345 -29.26 2.01 -12.16
CA GLY A 345 -28.17 2.75 -11.51
C GLY A 345 -26.93 1.88 -11.24
N TRP A 346 -25.85 2.53 -10.81
CA TRP A 346 -24.58 1.90 -10.42
C TRP A 346 -24.75 0.89 -9.26
N ASN A 347 -23.99 -0.20 -9.29
CA ASN A 347 -23.91 -1.18 -8.19
C ASN A 347 -22.46 -1.24 -7.71
N ASP A 348 -22.20 -0.71 -6.52
CA ASP A 348 -20.86 -0.62 -5.92
C ASP A 348 -19.85 0.06 -6.85
N VAL A 349 -20.30 1.10 -7.58
CA VAL A 349 -19.45 1.98 -8.38
C VAL A 349 -19.75 3.43 -8.02
N ALA A 350 -18.71 4.19 -7.67
CA ALA A 350 -18.76 5.61 -7.36
C ALA A 350 -18.08 6.42 -8.47
N LEU A 351 -18.76 7.46 -8.95
CA LEU A 351 -18.23 8.42 -9.92
C LEU A 351 -18.19 9.81 -9.27
N SER A 352 -17.04 10.47 -9.25
CA SER A 352 -16.89 11.82 -8.69
C SER A 352 -15.87 12.66 -9.45
N ASN A 353 -16.11 13.97 -9.59
CA ASN A 353 -15.17 14.95 -10.16
C ASN A 353 -14.51 14.59 -11.51
N ASN A 354 -15.13 13.75 -12.33
CA ASN A 354 -14.62 13.49 -13.69
C ASN A 354 -14.98 14.66 -14.61
N HIS A 355 -14.07 14.99 -15.53
CA HIS A 355 -14.32 15.93 -16.60
C HIS A 355 -14.69 15.20 -17.90
N TYR A 356 -15.73 15.69 -18.57
CA TYR A 356 -16.22 15.15 -19.84
C TYR A 356 -16.14 16.20 -20.95
N GLY A 357 -15.38 15.89 -21.99
CA GLY A 357 -15.13 16.75 -23.13
C GLY A 357 -13.64 17.06 -23.30
N PRO A 358 -13.24 17.56 -24.48
CA PRO A 358 -11.83 17.78 -24.82
C PRO A 358 -11.29 19.14 -24.32
N ASP A 359 -12.11 19.95 -23.65
CA ASP A 359 -11.66 21.22 -23.09
C ASP A 359 -10.85 20.93 -21.82
N GLU A 360 -9.77 21.69 -21.59
CA GLU A 360 -8.88 21.47 -20.45
C GLU A 360 -9.60 21.69 -19.11
N PRO A 361 -9.55 20.72 -18.18
CA PRO A 361 -10.23 20.82 -16.88
C PRO A 361 -9.41 21.56 -15.82
N GLU A 362 -9.98 21.71 -14.62
CA GLU A 362 -9.31 22.23 -13.44
C GLU A 362 -8.06 21.42 -13.08
N ALA A 363 -7.06 22.05 -12.46
CA ALA A 363 -5.70 21.52 -12.31
C ALA A 363 -5.60 20.11 -11.70
N GLY A 364 -6.51 19.69 -10.81
CA GLY A 364 -6.50 18.35 -10.20
C GLY A 364 -7.19 17.24 -11.00
N ILE A 365 -7.69 17.50 -12.22
CA ILE A 365 -8.47 16.50 -13.00
C ILE A 365 -7.71 16.05 -14.25
N GLY A 366 -7.46 14.74 -14.37
CA GLY A 366 -6.77 14.13 -15.51
C GLY A 366 -5.30 14.49 -15.51
N HIS A 367 -4.45 13.53 -15.19
CA HIS A 367 -3.01 13.73 -15.02
C HIS A 367 -2.23 12.64 -15.75
N PRO A 368 -0.92 12.84 -15.86
CA PRO A 368 -0.18 14.05 -15.51
C PRO A 368 -0.43 15.19 -16.49
N ARG A 369 -0.39 16.41 -15.95
CA ARG A 369 -0.48 17.68 -16.68
C ARG A 369 0.45 18.65 -15.97
N GLY A 370 1.54 19.03 -16.62
CA GLY A 370 2.63 19.78 -15.97
C GLY A 370 3.44 18.92 -14.99
N GLU A 371 4.43 19.53 -14.32
CA GLU A 371 5.14 18.90 -13.21
C GLU A 371 4.13 18.62 -12.08
N VAL A 372 4.07 17.36 -11.62
CA VAL A 372 3.21 16.98 -10.49
C VAL A 372 3.95 17.37 -9.22
N GLU A 373 3.53 18.48 -8.59
CA GLU A 373 4.15 18.95 -7.34
C GLU A 373 3.59 18.24 -6.10
N THR A 374 2.39 17.66 -6.19
CA THR A 374 1.72 16.98 -5.08
C THR A 374 0.97 15.71 -5.49
N ALA A 375 0.84 14.77 -4.56
CA ALA A 375 0.22 13.47 -4.73
C ALA A 375 -0.77 13.17 -3.58
N GLN A 376 -1.64 12.18 -3.82
CA GLN A 376 -2.50 11.60 -2.79
C GLN A 376 -1.86 10.30 -2.31
N LEU A 377 -1.67 10.16 -1.00
CA LEU A 377 -1.19 8.93 -0.38
C LEU A 377 -2.32 8.26 0.40
N ARG A 378 -2.53 6.97 0.15
CA ARG A 378 -3.37 6.11 0.98
C ARG A 378 -2.48 5.10 1.67
N VAL A 379 -2.54 5.10 3.00
CA VAL A 379 -1.79 4.15 3.82
C VAL A 379 -2.77 3.10 4.32
N TYR A 380 -2.65 1.92 3.73
CA TYR A 380 -3.40 0.75 4.17
C TYR A 380 -2.65 0.09 5.31
N VAL A 381 -3.40 -0.35 6.32
CA VAL A 381 -2.84 -1.04 7.48
C VAL A 381 -3.59 -2.35 7.67
N ARG A 382 -2.84 -3.44 7.80
CA ARG A 382 -3.41 -4.79 7.91
C ARG A 382 -2.82 -5.56 9.08
N GLU A 383 -3.58 -6.50 9.61
CA GLU A 383 -3.10 -7.43 10.62
C GLU A 383 -2.32 -8.59 9.98
N ALA A 384 -1.24 -9.01 10.63
CA ALA A 384 -0.35 -10.07 10.13
C ALA A 384 -1.00 -11.45 9.99
N GLU A 385 -1.95 -11.81 10.86
CA GLU A 385 -2.51 -13.17 10.91
C GLU A 385 -3.60 -13.42 9.85
N ASP A 386 -4.56 -12.49 9.73
CA ASP A 386 -5.76 -12.66 8.91
C ASP A 386 -5.83 -11.72 7.69
N ASP A 387 -4.84 -10.84 7.50
CA ASP A 387 -4.75 -9.88 6.37
C ASP A 387 -5.97 -8.93 6.30
N GLU A 388 -6.69 -8.78 7.42
CA GLU A 388 -7.82 -7.86 7.58
C GLU A 388 -7.31 -6.43 7.81
N TYR A 389 -8.06 -5.45 7.30
CA TYR A 389 -7.72 -4.04 7.50
C TYR A 389 -8.03 -3.61 8.93
N VAL A 390 -7.11 -2.88 9.55
CA VAL A 390 -7.23 -2.42 10.93
C VAL A 390 -7.78 -1.00 10.98
N GLU A 391 -8.93 -0.81 11.64
CA GLU A 391 -9.53 0.51 11.90
C GLU A 391 -8.90 1.20 13.11
N GLY A 392 -8.97 2.54 13.17
CA GLY A 392 -8.50 3.31 14.32
C GLY A 392 -6.98 3.41 14.45
N VAL A 393 -6.22 2.97 13.45
CA VAL A 393 -4.77 3.11 13.44
C VAL A 393 -4.42 4.55 13.12
N THR A 394 -3.68 5.21 14.01
CA THR A 394 -3.11 6.52 13.70
C THR A 394 -1.87 6.34 12.83
N VAL A 395 -1.91 6.86 11.61
CA VAL A 395 -0.77 6.94 10.71
C VAL A 395 -0.19 8.34 10.78
N SER A 396 1.12 8.45 10.96
CA SER A 396 1.87 9.70 10.89
C SER A 396 2.84 9.67 9.71
N ILE A 397 3.09 10.84 9.13
CA ILE A 397 4.06 11.03 8.04
C ILE A 397 5.20 11.95 8.52
N GLU A 398 6.42 11.59 8.16
CA GLU A 398 7.62 12.38 8.44
C GLU A 398 8.36 12.66 7.12
N PRO A 399 8.38 13.91 6.62
CA PRO A 399 9.09 14.24 5.38
C PRO A 399 10.60 14.25 5.61
N HIS A 400 11.35 13.68 4.67
CA HIS A 400 12.80 13.71 4.68
C HIS A 400 13.38 15.11 4.37
N GLU A 401 14.66 15.31 4.70
CA GLU A 401 15.38 16.53 4.35
C GLU A 401 15.40 16.73 2.82
N GLY A 402 14.78 17.82 2.35
CA GLY A 402 14.73 18.16 0.93
C GLY A 402 13.33 18.03 0.31
N THR A 403 12.40 17.35 0.97
CA THR A 403 10.99 17.31 0.56
C THR A 403 10.39 18.72 0.61
N PRO A 404 9.80 19.24 -0.48
CA PRO A 404 9.38 20.63 -0.60
C PRO A 404 8.06 20.90 0.14
N MET A 405 8.09 20.83 1.46
CA MET A 405 6.94 21.05 2.35
C MET A 405 6.48 22.52 2.43
N ASP A 406 7.16 23.44 1.75
CA ASP A 406 6.81 24.86 1.68
C ASP A 406 5.45 25.05 1.00
N GLY A 407 4.38 25.19 1.80
CA GLY A 407 3.02 25.41 1.32
C GLY A 407 2.08 24.21 1.50
N TYR A 408 2.55 23.09 2.06
CA TYR A 408 1.68 22.03 2.53
C TYR A 408 0.97 22.47 3.83
N ASP A 409 -0.35 22.62 3.75
CA ASP A 409 -1.22 23.00 4.88
C ASP A 409 -2.05 21.80 5.40
N GLY A 410 -1.81 20.59 4.88
CA GLY A 410 -2.51 19.37 5.27
C GLY A 410 -2.03 18.77 6.60
N PRO A 411 -2.71 17.73 7.11
CA PRO A 411 -2.33 17.10 8.37
C PRO A 411 -1.09 16.20 8.22
N TYR A 412 -0.32 16.07 9.29
CA TYR A 412 0.81 15.12 9.40
C TYR A 412 0.39 13.78 10.02
N THR A 413 -0.86 13.67 10.46
CA THR A 413 -1.44 12.45 11.01
C THR A 413 -2.84 12.24 10.45
N ALA A 414 -3.20 10.98 10.21
CA ALA A 414 -4.53 10.57 9.79
C ALA A 414 -4.86 9.22 10.40
N GLU A 415 -6.10 9.04 10.86
CA GLU A 415 -6.57 7.76 11.38
C GLU A 415 -7.11 6.89 10.24
N THR A 416 -6.89 5.58 10.33
CA THR A 416 -7.53 4.63 9.43
C THR A 416 -9.02 4.58 9.73
N VAL A 417 -9.83 4.89 8.73
CA VAL A 417 -11.29 4.87 8.84
C VAL A 417 -11.89 4.05 7.71
N GLU A 418 -13.03 3.40 7.97
CA GLU A 418 -13.80 2.75 6.91
C GLU A 418 -14.24 3.83 5.91
N GLY A 419 -13.71 3.75 4.68
CA GLY A 419 -14.03 4.74 3.66
C GLY A 419 -15.39 4.47 3.02
N GLU A 420 -16.40 5.29 3.31
CA GLU A 420 -17.67 5.24 2.55
C GLU A 420 -17.48 5.60 1.05
N GLU A 421 -16.43 6.37 0.73
CA GLU A 421 -16.13 6.87 -0.63
C GLU A 421 -14.99 6.09 -1.34
N TYR A 422 -14.19 5.32 -0.58
CA TYR A 422 -12.96 4.67 -1.02
C TYR A 422 -12.82 3.32 -0.32
N PHE A 423 -12.68 2.24 -1.09
CA PHE A 423 -12.79 0.86 -0.59
C PHE A 423 -11.74 0.53 0.49
N GLY A 424 -12.21 -0.11 1.57
CA GLY A 424 -11.37 -0.57 2.69
C GLY A 424 -11.10 0.50 3.75
N THR A 425 -10.28 0.13 4.73
CA THR A 425 -9.84 1.03 5.81
C THR A 425 -8.42 1.51 5.53
N TYR A 426 -8.22 2.82 5.51
CA TYR A 426 -6.94 3.45 5.21
C TYR A 426 -6.87 4.85 5.81
N ALA A 427 -5.65 5.35 5.98
CA ALA A 427 -5.39 6.74 6.30
C ALA A 427 -5.13 7.52 5.00
N LEU A 428 -5.74 8.70 4.86
CA LEU A 428 -5.66 9.53 3.66
C LEU A 428 -4.82 10.78 3.90
N PHE A 429 -3.85 11.00 3.03
CA PHE A 429 -3.15 12.27 2.92
C PHE A 429 -3.36 12.83 1.51
N GLU A 430 -3.85 14.06 1.44
CA GLU A 430 -4.14 14.75 0.18
C GLU A 430 -3.17 15.91 -0.01
N GLU A 431 -2.85 16.20 -1.27
CA GLU A 431 -1.96 17.31 -1.66
C GLU A 431 -0.57 17.23 -1.02
N LEU A 432 -0.10 16.02 -0.69
CA LEU A 432 1.26 15.82 -0.18
C LEU A 432 2.26 16.20 -1.25
N PRO A 433 3.26 17.05 -0.95
CA PRO A 433 4.34 17.31 -1.88
C PRO A 433 5.01 16.01 -2.34
N VAL A 434 5.34 15.94 -3.61
CA VAL A 434 6.19 14.86 -4.11
C VAL A 434 7.56 14.92 -3.40
N GLY A 435 8.04 13.79 -2.90
CA GLY A 435 9.31 13.66 -2.17
C GLY A 435 9.36 12.41 -1.30
N SER A 436 10.34 12.32 -0.40
CA SER A 436 10.55 11.14 0.46
C SER A 436 9.93 11.33 1.84
N TYR A 437 9.32 10.26 2.36
CA TYR A 437 8.62 10.24 3.65
C TYR A 437 8.86 8.94 4.41
N ASP A 438 8.90 9.01 5.73
CA ASP A 438 8.67 7.85 6.59
C ASP A 438 7.21 7.83 7.05
N LEU A 439 6.63 6.65 7.13
CA LEU A 439 5.31 6.43 7.69
C LEU A 439 5.42 5.67 9.00
N ARG A 440 4.63 6.04 9.98
CA ARG A 440 4.51 5.31 11.25
C ARG A 440 3.05 5.08 11.60
N ALA A 441 2.67 3.82 11.73
CA ALA A 441 1.35 3.36 12.15
C ALA A 441 1.38 2.95 13.63
N THR A 442 0.50 3.54 14.42
CA THR A 442 0.37 3.28 15.86
C THR A 442 -1.06 2.88 16.23
N HIS A 443 -1.19 1.80 16.98
CA HIS A 443 -2.45 1.32 17.55
C HIS A 443 -2.19 0.74 18.96
N PRO A 444 -3.13 0.81 19.92
CA PRO A 444 -2.95 0.23 21.26
C PRO A 444 -2.74 -1.29 21.26
N ASP A 445 -3.42 -2.00 20.37
CA ASP A 445 -3.42 -3.47 20.30
C ASP A 445 -2.29 -4.09 19.47
N TYR A 446 -1.55 -3.27 18.72
CA TYR A 446 -0.52 -3.75 17.80
C TYR A 446 0.83 -3.08 17.99
N GLU A 447 1.90 -3.78 17.64
CA GLU A 447 3.24 -3.20 17.59
C GLU A 447 3.30 -2.05 16.59
N VAL A 448 4.23 -1.11 16.81
CA VAL A 448 4.39 0.04 15.91
C VAL A 448 4.90 -0.44 14.56
N GLY A 449 4.12 -0.19 13.51
CA GLY A 449 4.55 -0.45 12.14
C GLY A 449 5.22 0.78 11.53
N VAL A 450 6.32 0.57 10.81
CA VAL A 450 7.06 1.65 10.13
C VAL A 450 7.25 1.28 8.67
N TYR A 451 7.11 2.27 7.80
CA TYR A 451 7.50 2.20 6.39
C TYR A 451 8.47 3.33 6.10
N GLU A 452 9.75 3.00 5.95
CA GLU A 452 10.83 3.98 5.72
C GLU A 452 11.00 4.25 4.21
N ASP A 453 11.52 5.43 3.88
CA ASP A 453 11.95 5.82 2.53
C ASP A 453 10.84 5.71 1.46
N LEU A 454 9.59 6.09 1.79
CA LEU A 454 8.52 6.19 0.79
C LEU A 454 8.79 7.35 -0.16
N GLU A 455 9.17 7.01 -1.39
CA GLU A 455 9.30 7.96 -2.49
C GLU A 455 7.94 8.21 -3.19
N LEU A 456 7.41 9.43 -3.03
CA LEU A 456 6.10 9.87 -3.49
C LEU A 456 6.09 10.47 -4.93
N ASP A 457 7.09 10.16 -5.76
CA ASP A 457 7.14 10.39 -7.22
C ASP A 457 7.12 9.08 -8.05
N VAL A 458 7.65 8.00 -7.48
CA VAL A 458 8.12 6.84 -8.24
C VAL A 458 7.52 5.52 -7.80
N SER A 459 6.65 5.54 -6.79
CA SER A 459 5.74 4.43 -6.61
C SER A 459 4.45 4.80 -5.93
N GLY A 460 4.42 5.77 -5.01
CA GLY A 460 3.22 6.15 -4.25
C GLY A 460 2.28 5.00 -3.85
N ARG A 461 2.82 3.78 -3.76
CA ARG A 461 2.19 2.54 -3.37
C ARG A 461 3.12 1.95 -2.36
N GLN A 462 2.83 2.32 -1.14
CA GLN A 462 3.29 1.61 0.01
C GLN A 462 2.51 0.27 0.06
N PRO A 463 3.18 -0.90 0.01
CA PRO A 463 2.59 -2.16 0.48
C PRO A 463 2.02 -1.94 1.89
N PRO A 464 0.85 -2.50 2.24
CA PRO A 464 0.21 -2.22 3.53
C PRO A 464 1.18 -2.33 4.71
N ILE A 465 1.04 -1.46 5.71
CA ILE A 465 1.81 -1.60 6.94
C ILE A 465 1.19 -2.78 7.64
N VAL A 466 1.94 -3.88 7.72
CA VAL A 466 1.49 -5.07 8.43
C VAL A 466 1.80 -4.87 9.90
N LEU A 467 0.76 -4.91 10.72
CA LEU A 467 0.85 -4.80 12.16
C LEU A 467 0.81 -6.19 12.80
N GLU A 468 1.80 -6.44 13.65
CA GLU A 468 1.85 -7.61 14.50
C GLU A 468 1.07 -7.32 15.79
N PRO A 469 0.15 -8.20 16.23
CA PRO A 469 -0.53 -8.05 17.50
C PRO A 469 0.46 -7.94 18.66
N ARG A 470 0.21 -7.03 19.61
CA ARG A 470 1.01 -6.98 20.84
C ARG A 470 0.71 -8.22 21.69
N GLU A 471 1.72 -8.73 22.37
CA GLU A 471 1.49 -9.72 23.41
C GLU A 471 0.66 -9.10 24.56
N GLY A 472 -0.46 -9.74 24.90
CA GLY A 472 -1.33 -9.29 25.98
C GLY A 472 -0.65 -9.41 27.35
N ARG A 473 -0.88 -8.42 28.21
CA ARG A 473 -0.36 -8.33 29.58
C ARG A 473 -1.42 -8.76 30.59
N THR A 474 -1.04 -9.41 31.69
CA THR A 474 -1.97 -9.87 32.72
C THR A 474 -2.10 -8.85 33.86
N LEU A 475 -3.32 -8.42 34.19
CA LEU A 475 -3.67 -7.65 35.38
C LEU A 475 -4.51 -8.52 36.32
N THR A 476 -4.08 -8.67 37.57
CA THR A 476 -4.81 -9.38 38.63
C THR A 476 -5.20 -8.40 39.73
N ILE A 477 -6.47 -8.41 40.14
CA ILE A 477 -6.97 -7.58 41.25
C ILE A 477 -7.56 -8.51 42.33
N ALA A 478 -7.09 -8.41 43.57
CA ALA A 478 -7.47 -9.29 44.67
C ALA A 478 -7.92 -8.54 45.93
N ASP A 479 -8.87 -9.13 46.67
CA ASP A 479 -9.36 -8.59 47.93
C ASP A 479 -8.28 -8.57 49.03
N ARG A 480 -8.27 -7.52 49.87
CA ARG A 480 -7.44 -7.41 51.09
C ARG A 480 -8.22 -7.46 52.41
N GLY A 481 -9.43 -8.00 52.40
CA GLY A 481 -10.21 -8.36 53.59
C GLY A 481 -11.36 -7.40 53.90
N GLU A 482 -11.66 -6.45 53.00
CA GLU A 482 -12.87 -5.63 53.01
C GLU A 482 -13.45 -5.60 51.59
N PRO A 483 -14.77 -5.83 51.41
CA PRO A 483 -15.38 -5.80 50.09
C PRO A 483 -15.09 -4.49 49.35
N ALA A 484 -14.58 -4.61 48.12
CA ALA A 484 -14.19 -3.48 47.29
C ALA A 484 -14.89 -3.54 45.93
N ASN A 485 -15.41 -2.42 45.46
CA ASN A 485 -15.75 -2.23 44.05
C ASN A 485 -14.55 -1.58 43.37
N TYR A 486 -14.19 -2.05 42.20
CA TYR A 486 -13.14 -1.48 41.39
C TYR A 486 -13.63 -1.16 39.97
N THR A 487 -12.93 -0.26 39.31
CA THR A 487 -13.08 0.03 37.89
C THR A 487 -11.69 0.20 37.32
N PHE A 488 -11.41 -0.41 36.18
CA PHE A 488 -10.22 -0.06 35.41
C PHE A 488 -10.55 0.04 33.93
N SER A 489 -9.80 0.86 33.20
CA SER A 489 -9.84 0.86 31.75
C SER A 489 -8.43 0.81 31.18
N VAL A 490 -8.37 0.35 29.93
CA VAL A 490 -7.14 0.28 29.14
C VAL A 490 -7.36 1.00 27.81
N THR A 491 -6.26 1.41 27.17
CA THR A 491 -6.32 2.02 25.84
C THR A 491 -6.52 0.98 24.72
N GLY A 492 -6.23 -0.30 24.99
CA GLY A 492 -6.45 -1.41 24.05
C GLY A 492 -7.62 -2.33 24.43
N ALA A 493 -7.53 -3.61 24.08
CA ALA A 493 -8.49 -4.63 24.42
C ALA A 493 -8.26 -5.21 25.81
N VAL A 494 -9.32 -5.74 26.44
CA VAL A 494 -9.24 -6.47 27.71
C VAL A 494 -10.18 -7.67 27.70
N GLU A 495 -9.69 -8.81 28.17
CA GLU A 495 -10.44 -10.06 28.30
C GLU A 495 -10.10 -10.80 29.60
N PRO A 496 -10.95 -11.73 30.08
CA PRO A 496 -10.61 -12.57 31.23
C PRO A 496 -9.41 -13.48 30.95
N ALA A 497 -8.45 -13.55 31.87
CA ALA A 497 -7.23 -14.35 31.71
C ALA A 497 -7.46 -15.87 31.73
N ASP A 498 -8.52 -16.32 32.41
CA ASP A 498 -8.89 -17.73 32.49
C ASP A 498 -10.01 -18.02 31.48
N GLY A 499 -9.63 -18.45 30.27
CA GLY A 499 -10.56 -18.81 29.21
C GLY A 499 -11.63 -19.83 29.63
N GLY A 500 -12.79 -19.34 30.06
CA GLY A 500 -14.04 -20.08 30.22
C GLY A 500 -14.36 -20.56 31.64
N ASP A 501 -14.94 -19.70 32.47
CA ASP A 501 -16.23 -19.88 33.17
C ASP A 501 -16.39 -18.73 34.20
N ASP A 502 -17.56 -18.08 34.19
CA ASP A 502 -18.00 -16.94 35.02
C ASP A 502 -17.80 -17.13 36.56
N GLU A 503 -16.59 -16.99 37.11
CA GLU A 503 -16.36 -17.07 38.56
C GLU A 503 -16.14 -15.72 39.29
N GLY A 504 -15.98 -14.60 38.58
CA GLY A 504 -15.83 -13.26 39.16
C GLY A 504 -17.11 -12.40 39.09
N ASP A 505 -17.27 -11.45 40.04
CA ASP A 505 -18.38 -10.48 40.08
C ASP A 505 -17.95 -9.19 39.34
N TYR A 506 -17.77 -9.28 38.02
CA TYR A 506 -17.37 -8.15 37.16
C TYR A 506 -18.12 -8.11 35.83
N GLU A 507 -18.12 -6.94 35.20
CA GLU A 507 -18.66 -6.67 33.87
C GLU A 507 -17.57 -5.97 33.03
N ILE A 508 -17.33 -6.48 31.82
CA ILE A 508 -16.43 -5.88 30.83
C ILE A 508 -17.30 -5.19 29.77
N ASP A 509 -17.07 -3.90 29.56
CA ASP A 509 -17.68 -3.08 28.50
C ASP A 509 -16.57 -2.44 27.66
N GLY A 510 -16.28 -3.03 26.50
CA GLY A 510 -15.17 -2.62 25.63
C GLY A 510 -13.83 -2.78 26.35
N SER A 511 -13.11 -1.66 26.51
CA SER A 511 -11.82 -1.60 27.20
C SER A 511 -11.93 -1.30 28.69
N THR A 512 -13.15 -1.22 29.24
CA THR A 512 -13.41 -0.89 30.65
C THR A 512 -13.97 -2.10 31.40
N VAL A 513 -13.47 -2.32 32.62
CA VAL A 513 -13.95 -3.36 33.53
C VAL A 513 -14.46 -2.70 34.80
N VAL A 514 -15.67 -3.08 35.24
CA VAL A 514 -16.23 -2.73 36.54
C VAL A 514 -16.45 -4.02 37.32
N GLY A 515 -15.81 -4.16 38.47
CA GLY A 515 -15.87 -5.39 39.24
C GLY A 515 -16.03 -5.17 40.74
N ARG A 516 -16.30 -6.27 41.43
CA ARG A 516 -16.49 -6.30 42.87
C ARG A 516 -15.81 -7.52 43.47
N LEU A 517 -15.05 -7.28 44.52
CA LEU A 517 -14.29 -8.28 45.26
C LEU A 517 -14.96 -8.55 46.62
N GLU A 518 -15.23 -9.83 46.91
CA GLU A 518 -15.63 -10.34 48.23
C GLU A 518 -14.90 -11.67 48.49
N ASP A 519 -13.76 -11.65 49.19
CA ASP A 519 -12.85 -12.79 49.35
C ASP A 519 -12.46 -13.42 47.99
N ALA A 520 -12.27 -12.60 46.95
CA ALA A 520 -12.11 -13.00 45.56
C ALA A 520 -10.84 -12.42 44.89
N THR A 521 -10.54 -12.92 43.69
CA THR A 521 -9.46 -12.45 42.82
C THR A 521 -9.95 -12.51 41.39
N ASP A 522 -9.82 -11.40 40.67
CA ASP A 522 -10.14 -11.30 39.26
C ASP A 522 -8.83 -11.14 38.47
N SER A 523 -8.76 -11.69 37.25
CA SER A 523 -7.58 -11.61 36.39
C SER A 523 -7.96 -11.40 34.93
N PHE A 524 -7.25 -10.49 34.28
CA PHE A 524 -7.54 -10.00 32.94
C PHE A 524 -6.27 -10.01 32.10
N VAL A 525 -6.37 -10.36 30.82
CA VAL A 525 -5.35 -10.11 29.81
C VAL A 525 -5.76 -8.83 29.07
N TYR A 526 -4.83 -7.89 28.91
CA TYR A 526 -5.09 -6.61 28.27
C TYR A 526 -3.95 -6.17 27.35
N THR A 527 -4.27 -5.37 26.35
CA THR A 527 -3.34 -4.66 25.46
C THR A 527 -3.50 -3.15 25.62
N GLY A 528 -2.57 -2.36 25.06
CA GLY A 528 -2.50 -0.94 25.37
C GLY A 528 -2.12 -0.66 26.83
N GLU A 529 -2.26 0.57 27.29
CA GLU A 529 -1.88 1.09 28.61
C GLU A 529 -3.08 1.13 29.56
N ILE A 530 -2.86 1.00 30.87
CA ILE A 530 -3.94 1.25 31.86
C ILE A 530 -4.09 2.77 31.98
N ASP A 531 -5.26 3.30 31.60
CA ASP A 531 -5.55 4.74 31.63
C ASP A 531 -6.50 5.13 32.78
N LEU A 532 -7.17 4.16 33.39
CA LEU A 532 -7.93 4.32 34.62
C LEU A 532 -7.77 3.08 35.50
N LEU A 533 -7.60 3.31 36.80
CA LEU A 533 -7.83 2.33 37.84
C LEU A 533 -8.43 3.10 39.01
N ASP A 534 -9.53 2.61 39.58
CA ASP A 534 -10.23 3.16 40.75
C ASP A 534 -10.76 2.03 41.62
N ALA A 535 -10.71 2.20 42.93
CA ALA A 535 -11.29 1.24 43.89
C ALA A 535 -11.81 1.95 45.13
N ASP A 536 -13.02 1.59 45.58
CA ASP A 536 -13.67 2.24 46.73
C ASP A 536 -13.24 1.69 48.10
N ALA A 537 -12.40 0.66 48.10
CA ALA A 537 -11.74 0.09 49.27
C ALA A 537 -10.38 -0.52 48.88
N PRO A 538 -9.48 -0.79 49.85
CA PRO A 538 -8.14 -1.29 49.55
C PRO A 538 -8.14 -2.64 48.83
N VAL A 539 -7.48 -2.69 47.67
CA VAL A 539 -7.28 -3.91 46.85
C VAL A 539 -5.79 -4.23 46.68
N GLU A 540 -5.47 -5.46 46.33
CA GLU A 540 -4.17 -5.87 45.81
C GLU A 540 -4.21 -5.88 44.29
N VAL A 541 -3.17 -5.32 43.65
CA VAL A 541 -3.03 -5.33 42.19
C VAL A 541 -1.71 -6.01 41.84
N LEU A 542 -1.76 -6.99 40.94
CA LEU A 542 -0.58 -7.66 40.40
C LEU A 542 -0.57 -7.52 38.88
N LEU A 543 0.60 -7.32 38.30
CA LEU A 543 0.83 -7.34 36.86
C LEU A 543 1.72 -8.56 36.54
N GLU A 544 1.41 -9.30 35.48
CA GLU A 544 2.12 -10.53 35.07
C GLU A 544 2.21 -11.63 36.14
N GLY A 545 1.27 -11.64 37.09
CA GLY A 545 1.25 -12.62 38.19
C GLY A 545 2.38 -12.46 39.21
N GLU A 546 3.22 -11.43 39.09
CA GLU A 546 4.25 -11.11 40.07
C GLU A 546 3.72 -10.11 41.10
N ARG A 547 3.84 -10.46 42.39
CA ARG A 547 3.90 -9.44 43.44
C ARG A 547 5.24 -8.74 43.29
N ALA A 548 5.31 -7.43 43.52
CA ALA A 548 6.56 -6.76 43.84
C ALA A 548 7.20 -7.42 45.09
N GLU A 549 8.01 -8.48 44.92
CA GLU A 549 8.85 -9.06 45.95
C GLU A 549 10.30 -8.62 45.70
N VAL A 550 10.75 -7.65 46.49
CA VAL A 550 12.15 -7.23 46.57
C VAL A 550 12.94 -8.26 47.37
N GLU A 551 14.07 -8.75 46.84
CA GLU A 551 15.06 -9.48 47.64
C GLU A 551 15.51 -8.60 48.84
N PRO A 552 15.71 -9.16 50.05
CA PRO A 552 16.11 -8.36 51.21
C PRO A 552 17.40 -7.60 50.92
N GLU A 553 17.35 -6.29 51.16
CA GLU A 553 18.35 -5.26 50.83
C GLU A 553 19.77 -5.79 50.57
N PRO A 554 20.41 -5.45 49.43
CA PRO A 554 21.86 -5.53 49.37
C PRO A 554 22.41 -4.57 50.43
N GLU A 555 23.23 -5.10 51.35
CA GLU A 555 23.96 -4.29 52.33
C GLU A 555 24.54 -3.04 51.64
N PRO A 556 24.41 -1.84 52.26
CA PRO A 556 24.77 -0.59 51.63
C PRO A 556 26.19 -0.67 51.06
N SER A 557 26.29 -0.54 49.75
CA SER A 557 27.58 -0.40 49.07
C SER A 557 28.30 0.82 49.66
N PRO A 558 29.62 0.74 49.90
CA PRO A 558 30.37 1.87 50.42
C PRO A 558 30.32 3.02 49.42
N ASP A 559 30.08 4.24 49.94
CA ASP A 559 30.05 5.57 49.29
C ASP A 559 30.37 5.58 47.78
N PRO A 560 29.50 6.16 46.93
CA PRO A 560 29.79 6.29 45.50
C PRO A 560 31.11 7.04 45.28
N ASP A 561 31.98 6.44 44.48
CA ASP A 561 33.18 7.08 43.97
C ASP A 561 32.74 8.27 43.09
N PRO A 562 33.14 9.53 43.37
CA PRO A 562 32.59 10.71 42.71
C PRO A 562 33.09 10.91 41.26
N GLU A 563 33.41 9.83 40.54
CA GLU A 563 33.89 9.85 39.14
C GLU A 563 33.17 8.82 38.24
N ASP A 564 31.90 8.48 38.52
CA ASP A 564 31.05 7.74 37.59
C ASP A 564 30.09 8.67 36.83
N PRO A 565 30.27 8.91 35.51
CA PRO A 565 29.46 9.85 34.74
C PRO A 565 28.28 9.22 33.97
N GLU A 566 27.70 8.09 34.41
CA GLU A 566 26.61 7.40 33.67
C GLU A 566 25.23 7.38 34.38
N LEU A 567 24.82 8.42 35.12
CA LEU A 567 23.48 8.50 35.75
C LEU A 567 22.82 9.88 35.55
N ASP A 568 22.44 10.23 34.32
CA ASP A 568 21.96 11.57 33.92
C ASP A 568 20.46 11.63 33.55
N GLY A 569 19.64 10.68 33.99
CA GLY A 569 18.19 10.69 33.77
C GLY A 569 17.39 11.39 34.89
N PRO A 570 16.21 11.98 34.59
CA PRO A 570 15.43 12.76 35.57
C PRO A 570 14.85 11.88 36.68
N VAL A 571 14.67 12.46 37.87
CA VAL A 571 14.13 11.75 39.04
C VAL A 571 12.69 12.20 39.32
N ILE A 572 11.74 11.27 39.19
CA ILE A 572 10.37 11.47 39.65
C ILE A 572 10.27 11.19 41.15
N THR A 573 9.53 12.03 41.86
CA THR A 573 9.27 11.92 43.29
C THR A 573 7.77 12.07 43.55
N LEU A 574 7.21 11.14 44.31
CA LEU A 574 5.79 11.06 44.67
C LEU A 574 5.64 11.29 46.17
N GLU A 575 4.70 12.13 46.61
CA GLU A 575 4.43 12.37 48.03
C GLU A 575 2.91 12.45 48.28
N GLY A 576 2.39 11.68 49.23
CA GLY A 576 0.93 11.57 49.39
C GLY A 576 0.46 10.58 50.45
N GLY A 577 -0.86 10.48 50.58
CA GLY A 577 -1.54 9.52 51.46
C GLY A 577 -1.32 9.71 52.97
N SER A 578 -1.79 8.73 53.74
CA SER A 578 -1.60 8.64 55.20
C SER A 578 -1.65 7.19 55.68
N GLU A 579 -1.17 6.94 56.90
CA GLU A 579 -1.24 5.62 57.56
C GLU A 579 -2.62 4.96 57.54
N THR A 580 -3.68 5.77 57.58
CA THR A 580 -5.08 5.32 57.63
C THR A 580 -5.80 5.41 56.29
N ASP A 581 -5.16 5.99 55.28
CA ASP A 581 -5.73 6.28 53.95
C ASP A 581 -4.57 6.38 52.94
N PRO A 582 -3.98 5.24 52.53
CA PRO A 582 -2.83 5.21 51.64
C PRO A 582 -3.19 5.64 50.22
N THR A 583 -2.26 6.31 49.54
CA THR A 583 -2.39 6.62 48.11
C THR A 583 -1.60 5.60 47.31
N HIS A 584 -2.26 4.84 46.43
CA HIS A 584 -1.60 3.88 45.54
C HIS A 584 -1.26 4.53 44.22
N TYR A 585 -0.17 4.14 43.56
CA TYR A 585 0.19 4.68 42.26
C TYR A 585 0.78 3.62 41.32
N ILE A 586 0.70 3.94 40.04
CA ILE A 586 1.39 3.26 38.94
C ILE A 586 2.05 4.35 38.08
N ILE A 587 3.32 4.17 37.75
CA ILE A 587 4.08 4.95 36.77
C ILE A 587 4.50 3.99 35.65
N GLU A 588 4.29 4.39 34.40
CA GLU A 588 4.77 3.68 33.22
C GLU A 588 5.76 4.56 32.43
N THR A 589 6.77 3.91 31.84
CA THR A 589 7.80 4.52 30.98
C THR A 589 8.02 3.65 29.73
N GLY A 590 8.76 4.17 28.75
CA GLY A 590 9.06 3.47 27.51
C GLY A 590 10.25 2.51 27.58
N LEU A 591 11.27 2.81 28.38
CA LEU A 591 12.54 2.05 28.48
C LEU A 591 12.80 1.49 29.88
N GLY A 592 12.28 2.15 30.92
CA GLY A 592 12.05 1.59 32.24
C GLY A 592 12.36 2.52 33.41
N LEU A 593 12.40 1.98 34.63
CA LEU A 593 12.62 2.78 35.84
C LEU A 593 13.70 2.16 36.72
N GLU A 594 14.37 2.99 37.51
CA GLU A 594 15.27 2.55 38.58
C GLU A 594 14.87 3.20 39.90
N TYR A 595 15.17 2.57 41.04
CA TYR A 595 14.97 3.23 42.34
C TYR A 595 15.93 4.41 42.50
N ALA A 596 15.44 5.52 43.04
CA ALA A 596 16.26 6.71 43.27
C ALA A 596 16.44 7.02 44.77
N ASP A 597 17.68 7.24 45.18
CA ASP A 597 18.00 7.67 46.55
C ASP A 597 17.81 9.19 46.70
N VAL A 598 16.59 9.62 47.08
CA VAL A 598 16.24 11.02 47.38
C VAL A 598 16.03 11.21 48.88
N GLU A 599 16.52 12.32 49.45
CA GLU A 599 16.40 12.59 50.89
C GLU A 599 14.93 12.63 51.33
N GLY A 600 14.55 11.67 52.19
CA GLY A 600 13.20 11.53 52.73
C GLY A 600 12.26 10.67 51.88
N ALA A 601 12.71 10.16 50.73
CA ALA A 601 12.01 9.12 50.01
C ALA A 601 12.34 7.74 50.63
N THR A 602 11.33 6.92 50.87
CA THR A 602 11.47 5.55 51.36
C THR A 602 10.60 4.67 50.47
N VAL A 603 11.20 4.11 49.42
CA VAL A 603 10.59 3.01 48.67
C VAL A 603 10.30 1.89 49.68
N ASP A 604 9.04 1.72 50.01
CA ASP A 604 8.61 0.77 51.02
C ASP A 604 8.72 -0.66 50.47
N PRO A 605 8.79 -1.70 51.32
CA PRO A 605 8.86 -3.10 50.87
C PRO A 605 7.66 -3.60 50.05
N GLY A 606 6.66 -2.75 49.81
CA GLY A 606 5.51 -3.00 48.94
C GLY A 606 5.57 -2.30 47.58
N ASP A 607 6.62 -1.51 47.31
CA ASP A 607 6.78 -0.74 46.09
C ASP A 607 7.77 -1.44 45.15
N GLY A 608 7.37 -1.64 43.91
CA GLY A 608 8.09 -2.47 42.93
C GLY A 608 8.38 -1.74 41.64
N ILE A 609 9.44 -2.17 40.96
CA ILE A 609 9.66 -1.89 39.53
C ILE A 609 9.60 -3.21 38.78
N VAL A 610 8.80 -3.28 37.71
CA VAL A 610 8.69 -4.43 36.82
C VAL A 610 8.79 -3.94 35.38
N GLY A 611 9.87 -4.33 34.69
CA GLY A 611 10.13 -3.89 33.32
C GLY A 611 10.15 -2.37 33.23
N THR A 612 9.16 -1.80 32.55
CA THR A 612 9.05 -0.35 32.36
C THR A 612 8.10 0.37 33.31
N MET A 613 7.69 -0.29 34.39
CA MET A 613 6.66 0.21 35.29
C MET A 613 7.12 0.23 36.74
N ALA A 614 6.65 1.21 37.50
CA ALA A 614 6.76 1.24 38.95
C ALA A 614 5.38 1.33 39.59
N ALA A 615 5.11 0.54 40.63
CA ALA A 615 3.86 0.58 41.37
C ALA A 615 4.12 0.56 42.88
N GLY A 616 3.35 1.33 43.63
CA GLY A 616 3.59 1.49 45.07
C GLY A 616 2.44 2.10 45.86
N SER A 617 2.68 2.36 47.15
CA SER A 617 1.70 2.82 48.13
C SER A 617 2.27 3.85 49.11
N LEU A 618 1.86 5.11 49.00
CA LEU A 618 2.25 6.18 49.90
C LEU A 618 1.38 6.22 51.16
N ARG A 619 1.98 6.05 52.35
CA ARG A 619 1.32 6.13 53.68
C ARG A 619 1.63 7.42 54.44
N GLY A 620 1.71 8.56 53.74
CA GLY A 620 2.18 9.84 54.30
C GLY A 620 3.69 9.99 54.23
N GLY A 621 4.30 9.29 53.27
CA GLY A 621 5.72 9.29 52.94
C GLY A 621 5.96 9.75 51.51
N ARG A 622 7.16 9.46 51.00
CA ARG A 622 7.61 9.88 49.69
C ARG A 622 8.32 8.72 49.00
N ASP A 623 8.10 8.52 47.72
CA ASP A 623 8.80 7.53 46.90
C ASP A 623 9.53 8.22 45.75
N ALA A 624 10.61 7.62 45.24
CA ALA A 624 11.39 8.21 44.16
C ALA A 624 11.95 7.17 43.18
N TYR A 625 11.84 7.50 41.89
CA TYR A 625 12.31 6.67 40.78
C TYR A 625 13.11 7.52 39.80
N ARG A 626 14.12 6.92 39.18
CA ARG A 626 14.91 7.52 38.11
C ARG A 626 14.41 6.98 36.77
N ILE A 627 14.18 7.90 35.85
CA ILE A 627 13.82 7.62 34.46
C ILE A 627 15.13 7.63 33.65
N PRO A 628 15.44 6.63 32.82
CA PRO A 628 16.60 6.62 31.94
C PRO A 628 16.66 7.86 31.05
N ALA A 629 17.87 8.29 30.70
CA ALA A 629 18.04 9.42 29.80
C ALA A 629 17.45 9.10 28.41
N GLY A 630 16.61 9.99 27.88
CA GLY A 630 15.88 9.80 26.62
C GLY A 630 14.59 8.97 26.74
N ASP A 631 14.16 8.63 27.96
CA ASP A 631 12.88 7.97 28.23
C ASP A 631 11.85 8.98 28.76
N THR A 632 10.56 8.65 28.62
CA THR A 632 9.43 9.51 29.00
C THR A 632 8.43 8.75 29.85
N ILE A 633 7.73 9.46 30.74
CA ILE A 633 6.58 8.90 31.44
C ILE A 633 5.45 8.76 30.42
N THR A 634 5.01 7.53 30.16
CA THR A 634 3.92 7.24 29.22
C THR A 634 2.58 7.13 29.94
N GLY A 635 2.58 6.77 31.22
CA GLY A 635 1.37 6.67 32.04
C GLY A 635 1.62 7.00 33.50
N PHE A 636 0.65 7.66 34.15
CA PHE A 636 0.65 7.88 35.59
C PHE A 636 -0.77 7.81 36.15
N ILE A 637 -1.00 6.95 37.14
CA ILE A 637 -2.27 6.84 37.86
C ILE A 637 -2.00 6.86 39.35
N ALA A 638 -2.84 7.57 40.11
CA ALA A 638 -2.85 7.49 41.56
C ALA A 638 -4.27 7.41 42.13
N LEU A 639 -4.44 6.54 43.12
CA LEU A 639 -5.65 6.32 43.90
C LEU A 639 -5.57 7.13 45.20
N GLY A 640 -5.94 8.41 45.14
CA GLY A 640 -5.91 9.35 46.27
C GLY A 640 -5.02 10.58 46.00
N ASP A 641 -4.96 11.51 46.97
CA ASP A 641 -4.19 12.75 46.81
C ASP A 641 -2.67 12.45 46.77
N VAL A 642 -2.03 12.72 45.63
CA VAL A 642 -0.57 12.61 45.43
C VAL A 642 -0.02 13.91 44.86
N THR A 643 1.17 14.29 45.30
CA THR A 643 1.98 15.35 44.68
C THR A 643 3.11 14.69 43.91
N VAL A 644 3.22 15.01 42.62
CA VAL A 644 4.27 14.50 41.73
C VAL A 644 5.26 15.60 41.42
N SER A 645 6.55 15.30 41.45
CA SER A 645 7.59 16.23 41.05
C SER A 645 8.69 15.54 40.25
N ILE A 646 9.25 16.24 39.25
CA ILE A 646 10.41 15.78 38.47
C ILE A 646 11.59 16.71 38.77
N ASP A 647 12.70 16.15 39.21
CA ASP A 647 13.90 16.88 39.67
C ASP A 647 13.58 18.00 40.68
N GLY A 648 12.54 17.78 41.49
CA GLY A 648 12.07 18.71 42.52
C GLY A 648 11.16 19.84 42.03
N ALA A 649 10.75 19.87 40.75
CA ALA A 649 9.69 20.72 40.25
C ALA A 649 8.34 19.96 40.28
N GLU A 650 7.36 20.48 41.01
CA GLU A 650 5.99 19.92 41.04
C GLU A 650 5.33 20.02 39.67
N LEU A 651 4.66 18.95 39.25
CA LEU A 651 3.82 18.92 38.05
C LEU A 651 2.41 19.40 38.43
N ASP A 652 1.85 20.32 37.65
CA ASP A 652 0.42 20.68 37.77
C ASP A 652 -0.43 19.55 37.15
N ASP A 653 -1.63 19.30 37.69
CA ASP A 653 -2.54 18.16 37.41
C ASP A 653 -2.95 17.95 35.91
N ASP A 654 -2.42 18.73 34.96
CA ASP A 654 -2.77 18.72 33.53
C ASP A 654 -1.57 18.53 32.56
N GLU A 655 -0.32 18.28 33.00
CA GLU A 655 0.85 18.12 32.10
C GLU A 655 1.33 16.66 31.96
N VAL A 656 1.01 16.02 30.83
CA VAL A 656 1.76 14.87 30.30
C VAL A 656 3.03 15.43 29.65
N VAL A 657 4.20 15.22 30.25
CA VAL A 657 5.48 15.78 29.77
C VAL A 657 6.17 14.79 28.82
N THR A 658 6.17 15.11 27.53
CA THR A 658 7.12 14.55 26.55
C THR A 658 8.47 15.24 26.74
N TYR A 659 9.54 14.48 26.97
CA TYR A 659 10.92 14.99 26.93
C TYR A 659 11.48 14.76 25.51
N ASP A 660 11.62 15.84 24.74
CA ASP A 660 12.48 15.89 23.57
C ASP A 660 13.92 16.21 24.03
N ASP A 661 14.90 15.41 23.59
CA ASP A 661 16.31 15.79 23.56
C ASP A 661 16.72 16.20 22.13
#